data_AF-A0A9D0YSV9-F1
#
_entry.id   AF-A0A9D0YSV9-F1
#
_cell.length_a   1.000
_cell.length_b   1.000
_cell.length_c   1.000
_cell.angle_alpha   90.00
_cell.angle_beta   90.00
_cell.angle_gamma   90.00
#
_symmetry.space_group_name_H-M   'P 1'
#
loop_
_entity.id
_entity.type
_entity.pdbx_description
1 polymer ?
#
loop_
_entity_poly.entity_id
_entity_poly.type
_entity_poly.pdbx_seq_one_letter_code
_entity_poly.pdbx_strand_id
1 'polypeptide(L)'
;MISVASYCRVSTDKEDQANSFAAQQRYFSQYIRQHPQWELYRIYADEGITGTCIKRRAAFQRMIQDAQDGKFRIILTKEVSRFSRNLLDTIAYTRKLKALGVSVIFLTDGINTMDPDAELRLSIMASIAQEESRRTSARVKWGQTRQMELGVVFGRSMLGYDVKDGVLSINPEGARLVQRIFHLYGVEKLSTTQIARMLEQEGVRTCSGNSHWSSSHLVKLLKNEKYVGDLVQKKTYTPDYLSHAKRQNHGEEPMITLIDHHVPIISRELWNTVQQELAQRSKHTSQSRSVHYALSGKIKCGVCGATFVARRRKRPDGSVTLRWSCASSVRGGCKIARMLRDDDARQMFRQALCALELNPFSLRTPISHLLHGDSPNREQIEREQLRILDRKAVLLDAYASGHITKEELALMKETYDRKLTSLEQRLQAPSSGTIPEEAVEHILQHPEASDALCKLLVEEIIVCPQRIVELKLCHLPMRFRFRDGTPLASGQEKDYTNGILSKGGATVDTPIVQRLFSLQDLAYQKFQCKLMPTVNPDVVIGVRMPELRRLAKQLRGTPDAKHFLKQLPHTYYEENNLHGLLLCEHRGYEETVEALNRFLPYVDNWATCDLLSPKAFGKHPEALPRQAWTWMQSHHTYTVRFGLGVLLRFYLDSYFSPEYLDWAAEVRAEDYYVQMMVAWYFAEALVKQPDAALPYLIQHRLSPWIHNKTIQKATESFRIDPEQKVFLRSLRVK
;
A
#
# COMPACT_ATOMS: atom_id res chain seq x y z
N MET A 1 -42.24 19.55 23.80
CA MET A 1 -41.90 18.16 23.41
C MET A 1 -40.79 18.20 22.37
N ILE A 2 -39.89 17.22 22.39
CA ILE A 2 -38.80 17.07 21.42
C ILE A 2 -39.32 16.22 20.26
N SER A 3 -39.29 16.77 19.06
CA SER A 3 -39.71 16.04 17.86
C SER A 3 -38.64 15.04 17.42
N VAL A 4 -39.05 13.78 17.17
CA VAL A 4 -38.18 12.62 16.93
C VAL A 4 -38.56 11.92 15.63
N ALA A 5 -37.58 11.63 14.80
CA ALA A 5 -37.71 10.75 13.64
C ALA A 5 -37.06 9.40 13.91
N SER A 6 -37.48 8.36 13.19
CA SER A 6 -36.75 7.08 13.16
C SER A 6 -36.41 6.65 11.74
N TYR A 7 -35.33 5.88 11.59
CA TYR A 7 -34.87 5.38 10.31
C TYR A 7 -34.68 3.86 10.32
N CYS A 8 -35.29 3.20 9.33
CA CYS A 8 -35.31 1.75 9.17
C CYS A 8 -34.68 1.35 7.83
N ARG A 9 -34.04 0.18 7.81
CA ARG A 9 -33.56 -0.46 6.57
C ARG A 9 -34.01 -1.92 6.55
N VAL A 10 -34.90 -2.27 5.63
CA VAL A 10 -35.53 -3.60 5.52
C VAL A 10 -34.73 -4.53 4.61
N SER A 11 -34.68 -5.84 4.89
CA SER A 11 -34.01 -6.83 4.02
C SER A 11 -34.85 -7.15 2.77
N THR A 12 -34.24 -7.68 1.71
CA THR A 12 -34.87 -7.96 0.39
C THR A 12 -35.55 -9.33 0.23
N ASP A 13 -35.55 -10.20 1.24
CA ASP A 13 -36.18 -11.52 1.10
C ASP A 13 -37.72 -11.39 1.11
N LYS A 14 -38.33 -11.69 -0.05
CA LYS A 14 -39.68 -11.25 -0.46
C LYS A 14 -40.85 -11.79 0.37
N GLU A 15 -40.67 -12.85 1.16
CA GLU A 15 -41.75 -13.43 1.98
C GLU A 15 -41.84 -12.80 3.39
N ASP A 16 -40.78 -12.13 3.89
CA ASP A 16 -40.72 -11.55 5.23
C ASP A 16 -40.90 -10.01 5.29
N GLN A 17 -41.04 -9.34 4.14
CA GLN A 17 -40.98 -7.88 4.03
C GLN A 17 -42.08 -7.14 4.81
N ALA A 18 -43.33 -7.60 4.75
CA ALA A 18 -44.46 -6.92 5.38
C ALA A 18 -44.41 -7.02 6.91
N ASN A 19 -44.03 -8.20 7.43
CA ASN A 19 -43.93 -8.45 8.87
C ASN A 19 -42.70 -7.74 9.47
N SER A 20 -41.55 -7.75 8.78
CA SER A 20 -40.32 -7.11 9.27
C SER A 20 -40.42 -5.57 9.31
N PHE A 21 -41.09 -4.96 8.33
CA PHE A 21 -41.26 -3.49 8.30
C PHE A 21 -42.25 -3.00 9.35
N ALA A 22 -43.44 -3.61 9.41
CA ALA A 22 -44.46 -3.26 10.41
C ALA A 22 -43.96 -3.50 11.84
N ALA A 23 -43.16 -4.55 12.07
CA ALA A 23 -42.53 -4.79 13.37
C ALA A 23 -41.54 -3.68 13.75
N GLN A 24 -40.69 -3.22 12.81
CA GLN A 24 -39.75 -2.11 13.07
C GLN A 24 -40.48 -0.79 13.34
N GLN A 25 -41.55 -0.49 12.59
CA GLN A 25 -42.37 0.70 12.83
C GLN A 25 -43.04 0.66 14.21
N ARG A 26 -43.60 -0.50 14.60
CA ARG A 26 -44.19 -0.70 15.94
C ARG A 26 -43.15 -0.53 17.04
N TYR A 27 -41.96 -1.11 16.88
CA TYR A 27 -40.87 -1.00 17.84
C TYR A 27 -40.49 0.47 18.10
N PHE A 28 -40.18 1.25 17.06
CA PHE A 28 -39.82 2.65 17.24
C PHE A 28 -40.98 3.51 17.77
N SER A 29 -42.21 3.24 17.33
CA SER A 29 -43.39 3.94 17.83
C SER A 29 -43.63 3.69 19.32
N GLN A 30 -43.48 2.44 19.78
CA GLN A 30 -43.57 2.09 21.19
C GLN A 30 -42.42 2.69 22.00
N TYR A 31 -41.19 2.59 21.51
CA TYR A 31 -40.02 3.15 22.17
C TYR A 31 -40.17 4.67 22.37
N ILE A 32 -40.64 5.41 21.35
CA ILE A 32 -40.87 6.85 21.48
C ILE A 32 -41.99 7.16 22.49
N ARG A 33 -43.08 6.40 22.49
CA ARG A 33 -44.19 6.57 23.45
C ARG A 33 -43.78 6.35 24.91
N GLN A 34 -42.76 5.53 25.15
CA GLN A 34 -42.20 5.32 26.49
C GLN A 34 -41.40 6.53 27.01
N HIS A 35 -41.13 7.53 26.16
CA HIS A 35 -40.49 8.77 26.53
C HIS A 35 -41.50 9.94 26.45
N PRO A 36 -42.10 10.38 27.58
CA PRO A 36 -43.17 11.39 27.60
C PRO A 36 -42.78 12.74 27.02
N GLN A 37 -41.48 13.01 26.90
CA GLN A 37 -40.95 14.25 26.36
C GLN A 37 -40.79 14.23 24.83
N TRP A 38 -41.01 13.08 24.18
CA TRP A 38 -40.77 12.88 22.75
C TRP A 38 -42.08 12.81 21.97
N GLU A 39 -42.06 13.37 20.77
CA GLU A 39 -43.17 13.35 19.81
C GLU A 39 -42.68 12.76 18.50
N LEU A 40 -43.34 11.71 18.01
CA LEU A 40 -42.97 11.07 16.73
C LEU A 40 -43.34 11.99 15.56
N TYR A 41 -42.34 12.45 14.81
CA TYR A 41 -42.53 13.18 13.55
C TYR A 41 -42.81 12.23 12.38
N ARG A 42 -41.87 11.32 12.10
CA ARG A 42 -41.94 10.41 10.95
C ARG A 42 -40.98 9.23 11.10
N ILE A 43 -41.39 8.09 10.55
CA ILE A 43 -40.54 6.92 10.35
C ILE A 43 -40.12 6.86 8.87
N TYR A 44 -38.82 6.90 8.60
CA TYR A 44 -38.22 6.80 7.27
C TYR A 44 -37.72 5.38 7.01
N ALA A 45 -37.86 4.88 5.80
CA ALA A 45 -37.49 3.51 5.47
C ALA A 45 -36.98 3.35 4.04
N ASP A 46 -35.85 2.66 3.89
CA ASP A 46 -35.29 2.26 2.59
C ASP A 46 -35.20 0.72 2.49
N GLU A 47 -35.47 0.17 1.30
CA GLU A 47 -35.30 -1.26 1.00
C GLU A 47 -33.82 -1.64 0.82
N GLY A 48 -33.42 -2.77 1.42
CA GLY A 48 -32.04 -3.25 1.52
C GLY A 48 -31.58 -3.96 0.27
N ILE A 49 -31.17 -3.22 -0.76
CA ILE A 49 -30.68 -3.81 -2.01
C ILE A 49 -29.35 -4.55 -1.78
N THR A 50 -29.35 -5.83 -2.17
CA THR A 50 -28.17 -6.68 -2.37
C THR A 50 -27.17 -6.04 -3.33
N GLY A 51 -25.90 -6.42 -3.24
CA GLY A 51 -24.79 -5.82 -3.98
C GLY A 51 -25.10 -5.49 -5.44
N THR A 52 -24.57 -4.35 -5.89
CA THR A 52 -24.51 -3.91 -7.29
C THR A 52 -25.83 -3.54 -7.97
N CYS A 53 -26.56 -2.52 -7.48
CA CYS A 53 -27.24 -1.56 -8.37
C CYS A 53 -27.71 -0.27 -7.67
N ILE A 54 -27.72 0.79 -8.47
CA ILE A 54 -28.09 2.17 -8.16
C ILE A 54 -29.62 2.26 -8.01
N LYS A 55 -30.14 2.16 -6.77
CA LYS A 55 -31.38 2.87 -6.40
C LYS A 55 -31.09 3.64 -5.11
N ARG A 56 -31.31 4.96 -5.20
CA ARG A 56 -30.91 5.98 -4.22
C ARG A 56 -31.65 5.77 -2.90
N ARG A 57 -30.95 5.97 -1.78
CA ARG A 57 -31.50 6.00 -0.40
C ARG A 57 -32.46 7.19 -0.24
N ALA A 58 -33.59 7.15 -0.92
CA ALA A 58 -34.47 8.30 -1.06
C ALA A 58 -35.09 8.70 0.28
N ALA A 59 -35.45 7.72 1.13
CA ALA A 59 -35.99 8.00 2.45
C ALA A 59 -34.90 8.53 3.40
N PHE A 60 -33.69 7.97 3.36
CA PHE A 60 -32.57 8.52 4.12
C PHE A 60 -32.22 9.95 3.70
N GLN A 61 -32.13 10.24 2.40
CA GLN A 61 -31.83 11.60 1.93
C GLN A 61 -32.94 12.58 2.31
N ARG A 62 -34.21 12.17 2.24
CA ARG A 62 -35.34 12.97 2.71
C ARG A 62 -35.27 13.24 4.22
N MET A 63 -34.93 12.24 5.02
CA MET A 63 -34.70 12.42 6.46
C MET A 63 -33.59 13.44 6.73
N ILE A 64 -32.47 13.34 6.02
CA ILE A 64 -31.34 14.27 6.17
C ILE A 64 -31.73 15.69 5.76
N GLN A 65 -32.63 15.87 4.80
CA GLN A 65 -33.18 17.17 4.43
C GLN A 65 -34.15 17.70 5.50
N ASP A 66 -35.10 16.89 5.95
CA ASP A 66 -36.06 17.28 6.98
C ASP A 66 -35.35 17.64 8.32
N ALA A 67 -34.21 17.00 8.61
CA ALA A 67 -33.32 17.36 9.71
C ALA A 67 -32.67 18.75 9.52
N GLN A 68 -32.23 19.07 8.29
CA GLN A 68 -31.68 20.39 7.95
C GLN A 68 -32.74 21.49 8.04
N ASP A 69 -33.97 21.18 7.65
CA ASP A 69 -35.13 22.08 7.74
C ASP A 69 -35.64 22.21 9.20
N GLY A 70 -34.97 21.54 10.15
CA GLY A 70 -35.24 21.66 11.58
C GLY A 70 -36.52 20.98 12.06
N LYS A 71 -37.11 20.07 11.26
CA LYS A 71 -38.41 19.42 11.53
C LYS A 71 -38.41 18.51 12.77
N PHE A 72 -37.24 17.99 13.16
CA PHE A 72 -37.03 17.17 14.35
C PHE A 72 -35.61 17.37 14.90
N ARG A 73 -35.34 16.89 16.12
CA ARG A 73 -34.03 17.04 16.79
C ARG A 73 -33.37 15.73 17.18
N ILE A 74 -34.07 14.60 17.04
CA ILE A 74 -33.53 13.27 17.32
C ILE A 74 -33.84 12.34 16.14
N ILE A 75 -32.85 11.54 15.74
CA ILE A 75 -32.98 10.40 14.83
C ILE A 75 -32.73 9.13 15.62
N LEU A 76 -33.71 8.23 15.66
CA LEU A 76 -33.56 6.89 16.21
C LEU A 76 -33.25 5.88 15.10
N THR A 77 -32.24 5.06 15.31
CA THR A 77 -31.92 3.93 14.44
C THR A 77 -31.45 2.75 15.28
N LYS A 78 -31.59 1.53 14.76
CA LYS A 78 -31.27 0.31 15.52
C LYS A 78 -29.77 0.20 15.81
N GLU A 79 -28.94 0.31 14.79
CA GLU A 79 -27.49 0.10 14.86
C GLU A 79 -26.76 0.95 13.79
N VAL A 80 -25.47 1.20 13.98
CA VAL A 80 -24.62 2.04 13.10
C VAL A 80 -24.60 1.51 11.66
N SER A 81 -24.57 0.20 11.49
CA SER A 81 -24.58 -0.47 10.18
C SER A 81 -25.88 -0.27 9.38
N ARG A 82 -26.99 0.10 10.04
CA ARG A 82 -28.25 0.44 9.36
C ARG A 82 -28.25 1.86 8.83
N PHE A 83 -27.55 2.77 9.51
CA PHE A 83 -27.52 4.19 9.19
C PHE A 83 -26.69 4.54 7.95
N SER A 84 -25.64 3.78 7.64
CA SER A 84 -24.90 3.91 6.37
C SER A 84 -24.30 2.60 5.88
N ARG A 85 -24.02 2.53 4.56
CA ARG A 85 -23.29 1.41 3.93
C ARG A 85 -21.79 1.46 4.19
N ASN A 86 -21.26 2.64 4.49
CA ASN A 86 -19.86 2.89 4.82
C ASN A 86 -19.80 3.63 6.15
N LEU A 87 -19.05 3.12 7.12
CA LEU A 87 -18.93 3.76 8.43
C LEU A 87 -18.23 5.14 8.36
N LEU A 88 -17.37 5.37 7.36
CA LEU A 88 -16.80 6.70 7.09
C LEU A 88 -17.89 7.71 6.71
N ASP A 89 -18.86 7.28 5.91
CA ASP A 89 -20.03 8.11 5.59
C ASP A 89 -20.89 8.34 6.83
N THR A 90 -21.02 7.35 7.73
CA THR A 90 -21.73 7.52 9.01
C THR A 90 -21.11 8.66 9.82
N ILE A 91 -19.79 8.70 9.98
CA ILE A 91 -19.09 9.77 10.71
C ILE A 91 -19.36 11.15 10.07
N ALA A 92 -19.34 11.23 8.73
CA ALA A 92 -19.61 12.48 8.02
C ALA A 92 -21.05 12.98 8.27
N TYR A 93 -22.05 12.09 8.16
CA TYR A 93 -23.45 12.45 8.40
C TYR A 93 -23.72 12.79 9.86
N THR A 94 -23.18 12.04 10.82
CA THR A 94 -23.39 12.31 12.25
C THR A 94 -22.75 13.63 12.69
N ARG A 95 -21.55 13.97 12.17
CA ARG A 95 -20.95 15.31 12.38
C ARG A 95 -21.82 16.42 11.81
N LYS A 96 -22.33 16.26 10.58
CA LYS A 96 -23.22 17.24 9.94
C LYS A 96 -24.50 17.45 10.76
N LEU A 97 -25.12 16.37 11.22
CA LEU A 97 -26.34 16.42 12.03
C LEU A 97 -26.09 17.02 13.42
N LYS A 98 -24.98 16.66 14.07
CA LYS A 98 -24.56 17.24 15.35
C LYS A 98 -24.39 18.76 15.26
N ALA A 99 -23.76 19.25 14.18
CA ALA A 99 -23.60 20.68 13.93
C ALA A 99 -24.95 21.43 13.76
N LEU A 100 -26.00 20.73 13.33
CA LEU A 100 -27.37 21.24 13.23
C LEU A 100 -28.18 21.09 14.53
N GLY A 101 -27.55 20.57 15.60
CA GLY A 101 -28.21 20.26 16.86
C GLY A 101 -29.16 19.05 16.78
N VAL A 102 -28.93 18.14 15.82
CA VAL A 102 -29.70 16.90 15.66
C VAL A 102 -28.90 15.72 16.20
N SER A 103 -29.46 15.06 17.22
CA SER A 103 -28.92 13.84 17.83
C SER A 103 -29.25 12.61 16.97
N VAL A 104 -28.29 11.70 16.80
CA VAL A 104 -28.53 10.35 16.27
C VAL A 104 -28.29 9.36 17.40
N ILE A 105 -29.30 8.54 17.70
CA ILE A 105 -29.24 7.52 18.75
C ILE A 105 -29.27 6.14 18.08
N PHE A 106 -28.20 5.38 18.28
CA PHE A 106 -28.04 4.00 17.86
C PHE A 106 -28.40 3.09 19.05
N LEU A 107 -29.61 2.51 19.02
CA LEU A 107 -30.19 1.86 20.19
C LEU A 107 -29.41 0.63 20.66
N THR A 108 -29.01 -0.25 19.74
CA THR A 108 -28.26 -1.47 20.05
C THR A 108 -26.80 -1.18 20.39
N ASP A 109 -26.19 -0.21 19.73
CA ASP A 109 -24.79 0.18 19.99
C ASP A 109 -24.64 1.07 21.24
N GLY A 110 -25.76 1.58 21.78
CA GLY A 110 -25.76 2.46 22.95
C GLY A 110 -25.05 3.80 22.70
N ILE A 111 -25.04 4.28 21.45
CA ILE A 111 -24.34 5.51 21.06
C ILE A 111 -25.35 6.62 20.84
N ASN A 112 -25.20 7.73 21.55
CA ASN A 112 -25.82 9.01 21.22
C ASN A 112 -24.75 9.95 20.68
N THR A 113 -24.91 10.48 19.46
CA THR A 113 -23.88 11.31 18.82
C THR A 113 -23.59 12.63 19.55
N MET A 114 -24.45 13.04 20.48
CA MET A 114 -24.22 14.20 21.34
C MET A 114 -23.23 13.91 22.47
N ASP A 115 -23.01 12.63 22.82
CA ASP A 115 -22.06 12.25 23.88
C ASP A 115 -20.62 12.68 23.51
N PRO A 116 -19.77 13.06 24.50
CA PRO A 116 -18.40 13.47 24.25
C PRO A 116 -17.52 12.40 23.58
N ASP A 117 -17.81 11.12 23.81
CA ASP A 117 -17.02 9.97 23.34
C ASP A 117 -17.61 9.27 22.10
N ALA A 118 -18.78 9.72 21.61
CA ALA A 118 -19.49 9.07 20.52
C ALA A 118 -18.65 8.98 19.23
N GLU A 119 -17.87 10.03 18.95
CA GLU A 119 -17.02 10.10 17.77
C GLU A 119 -15.86 9.08 17.83
N LEU A 120 -15.30 8.86 19.02
CA LEU A 120 -14.30 7.81 19.25
C LEU A 120 -14.92 6.42 19.06
N ARG A 121 -16.09 6.17 19.66
CA ARG A 121 -16.81 4.88 19.52
C ARG A 121 -17.13 4.56 18.06
N LEU A 122 -17.65 5.54 17.31
CA LEU A 122 -17.92 5.40 15.88
C LEU A 122 -16.63 5.13 15.07
N SER A 123 -15.52 5.76 15.43
CA SER A 123 -14.22 5.58 14.76
C SER A 123 -13.61 4.19 15.02
N ILE A 124 -13.76 3.66 16.24
CA ILE A 124 -13.34 2.29 16.59
C ILE A 124 -14.15 1.26 15.80
N MET A 125 -15.48 1.41 15.77
CA MET A 125 -16.35 0.53 14.98
C MET A 125 -16.00 0.58 13.48
N ALA A 126 -15.64 1.76 12.97
CA ALA A 126 -15.24 1.94 11.56
C ALA A 126 -13.98 1.12 11.25
N SER A 127 -13.04 1.15 12.18
CA SER A 127 -11.77 0.45 12.07
C SER A 127 -11.97 -1.08 12.13
N ILE A 128 -12.84 -1.56 13.03
CA ILE A 128 -13.18 -2.99 13.15
C ILE A 128 -13.88 -3.49 11.88
N ALA A 129 -14.90 -2.79 11.40
CA ALA A 129 -15.66 -3.18 10.21
C ALA A 129 -14.78 -3.19 8.94
N GLN A 130 -13.85 -2.25 8.82
CA GLN A 130 -12.90 -2.22 7.72
C GLN A 130 -11.93 -3.42 7.76
N GLU A 131 -11.43 -3.77 8.95
CA GLU A 131 -10.56 -4.93 9.12
C GLU A 131 -11.31 -6.26 8.84
N GLU A 132 -12.57 -6.37 9.25
CA GLU A 132 -13.42 -7.53 8.94
C GLU A 132 -13.68 -7.68 7.43
N SER A 133 -13.93 -6.56 6.74
CA SER A 133 -14.09 -6.53 5.27
C SER A 133 -12.81 -6.98 4.56
N ARG A 134 -11.65 -6.49 5.02
CA ARG A 134 -10.33 -6.91 4.52
C ARG A 134 -10.10 -8.42 4.76
N ARG A 135 -10.39 -8.93 5.95
CA ARG A 135 -10.25 -10.35 6.31
C ARG A 135 -11.13 -11.25 5.45
N THR A 136 -12.39 -10.86 5.25
CA THR A 136 -13.32 -11.59 4.38
C THR A 136 -12.81 -11.63 2.94
N SER A 137 -12.36 -10.50 2.41
CA SER A 137 -11.75 -10.44 1.08
C SER A 137 -10.52 -11.34 0.96
N ALA A 138 -9.67 -11.36 1.99
CA ALA A 138 -8.49 -12.24 2.03
C ALA A 138 -8.89 -13.72 2.03
N ARG A 139 -9.87 -14.12 2.85
CA ARG A 139 -10.40 -15.48 2.93
C ARG A 139 -10.99 -15.95 1.60
N VAL A 140 -11.83 -15.11 0.96
CA VAL A 140 -12.43 -15.43 -0.35
C VAL A 140 -11.36 -15.61 -1.42
N LYS A 141 -10.38 -14.69 -1.47
CA LYS A 141 -9.26 -14.78 -2.41
C LYS A 141 -8.43 -16.04 -2.20
N TRP A 142 -8.17 -16.42 -0.95
CA TRP A 142 -7.47 -17.64 -0.59
C TRP A 142 -8.26 -18.88 -1.04
N GLY A 143 -9.56 -18.94 -0.74
CA GLY A 143 -10.43 -20.05 -1.17
C GLY A 143 -10.50 -20.21 -2.69
N GLN A 144 -10.66 -19.11 -3.44
CA GLN A 144 -10.62 -19.14 -4.91
C GLN A 144 -9.26 -19.61 -5.45
N THR A 145 -8.17 -19.15 -4.85
CA THR A 145 -6.81 -19.57 -5.22
C THR A 145 -6.65 -21.08 -5.02
N ARG A 146 -7.14 -21.62 -3.90
CA ARG A 146 -7.09 -23.07 -3.63
C ARG A 146 -7.88 -23.89 -4.63
N GLN A 147 -9.08 -23.43 -5.00
CA GLN A 147 -9.88 -24.09 -6.04
C GLN A 147 -9.17 -24.05 -7.41
N MET A 148 -8.52 -22.94 -7.75
CA MET A 148 -7.72 -22.85 -8.97
C MET A 148 -6.53 -23.81 -8.98
N GLU A 149 -5.85 -23.99 -7.84
CA GLU A 149 -4.76 -24.97 -7.67
C GLU A 149 -5.23 -26.41 -7.84
N LEU A 150 -6.47 -26.71 -7.42
CA LEU A 150 -7.12 -28.01 -7.60
C LEU A 150 -7.64 -28.25 -9.03
N GLY A 151 -7.43 -27.30 -9.96
CA GLY A 151 -7.87 -27.43 -11.35
C GLY A 151 -9.31 -26.99 -11.62
N VAL A 152 -10.02 -26.47 -10.63
CA VAL A 152 -11.38 -25.94 -10.85
C VAL A 152 -11.29 -24.72 -11.77
N VAL A 153 -11.99 -24.80 -12.90
CA VAL A 153 -11.95 -23.82 -13.98
C VAL A 153 -12.91 -22.67 -13.69
N PHE A 154 -12.36 -21.47 -13.56
CA PHE A 154 -13.16 -20.24 -13.47
C PHE A 154 -13.36 -19.63 -14.86
N GLY A 155 -14.61 -19.43 -15.29
CA GLY A 155 -14.91 -18.78 -16.55
C GLY A 155 -16.20 -19.27 -17.20
N ARG A 156 -16.48 -18.76 -18.40
CA ARG A 156 -17.60 -19.22 -19.26
C ARG A 156 -17.07 -20.25 -20.28
N SER A 157 -17.99 -21.02 -20.87
CA SER A 157 -17.71 -21.83 -22.06
C SER A 157 -17.06 -20.99 -23.16
N MET A 158 -16.27 -21.65 -24.01
CA MET A 158 -15.53 -21.05 -25.11
C MET A 158 -15.62 -21.92 -26.35
N LEU A 159 -15.22 -21.40 -27.51
CA LEU A 159 -15.29 -22.18 -28.76
C LEU A 159 -14.49 -23.49 -28.61
N GLY A 160 -15.16 -24.63 -28.72
CA GLY A 160 -14.57 -25.96 -28.59
C GLY A 160 -14.60 -26.57 -27.17
N TYR A 161 -14.93 -25.79 -26.13
CA TYR A 161 -15.06 -26.32 -24.77
C TYR A 161 -16.27 -25.77 -24.02
N ASP A 162 -16.97 -26.64 -23.32
CA ASP A 162 -17.99 -26.29 -22.34
C ASP A 162 -17.42 -26.31 -20.91
N VAL A 163 -17.83 -25.33 -20.09
CA VAL A 163 -17.46 -25.28 -18.67
C VAL A 163 -18.72 -25.53 -17.85
N LYS A 164 -18.76 -26.67 -17.15
CA LYS A 164 -19.84 -27.04 -16.22
C LYS A 164 -19.23 -27.44 -14.88
N ASP A 165 -19.74 -26.84 -13.80
CA ASP A 165 -19.27 -27.08 -12.42
C ASP A 165 -17.75 -26.99 -12.24
N GLY A 166 -17.11 -26.11 -13.02
CA GLY A 166 -15.66 -25.91 -12.99
C GLY A 166 -14.84 -26.97 -13.74
N VAL A 167 -15.49 -27.83 -14.54
CA VAL A 167 -14.82 -28.84 -15.38
C VAL A 167 -14.94 -28.44 -16.86
N LEU A 168 -13.84 -28.58 -17.61
CA LEU A 168 -13.79 -28.37 -19.07
C LEU A 168 -14.11 -29.68 -19.81
N SER A 169 -15.10 -29.66 -20.69
CA SER A 169 -15.44 -30.77 -21.58
C SER A 169 -15.43 -30.34 -23.04
N ILE A 170 -15.03 -31.23 -23.95
CA ILE A 170 -14.95 -30.92 -25.39
C ILE A 170 -16.35 -30.76 -25.97
N ASN A 171 -16.55 -29.68 -26.74
CA ASN A 171 -17.68 -29.49 -27.63
C ASN A 171 -17.25 -29.87 -29.07
N PRO A 172 -17.72 -30.99 -29.63
CA PRO A 172 -17.21 -31.52 -30.90
C PRO A 172 -17.37 -30.58 -32.10
N GLU A 173 -18.47 -29.81 -32.17
CA GLU A 173 -18.69 -28.87 -33.26
C GLU A 173 -17.70 -27.71 -33.21
N GLY A 174 -17.55 -27.10 -32.02
CA GLY A 174 -16.58 -26.04 -31.82
C GLY A 174 -15.13 -26.52 -31.99
N ALA A 175 -14.82 -27.75 -31.56
CA ALA A 175 -13.49 -28.33 -31.64
C ALA A 175 -13.02 -28.52 -33.09
N ARG A 176 -13.91 -28.98 -33.99
CA ARG A 176 -13.62 -29.09 -35.43
C ARG A 176 -13.25 -27.73 -36.04
N LEU A 177 -13.98 -26.68 -35.67
CA LEU A 177 -13.68 -25.33 -36.15
C LEU A 177 -12.34 -24.82 -35.62
N VAL A 178 -12.03 -25.06 -34.34
CA VAL A 178 -10.73 -24.72 -33.75
C VAL A 178 -9.58 -25.44 -34.47
N GLN A 179 -9.70 -26.75 -34.69
CA GLN A 179 -8.70 -27.54 -35.44
C GLN A 179 -8.45 -26.96 -36.83
N ARG A 180 -9.53 -26.63 -37.55
CA ARG A 180 -9.43 -25.99 -38.87
C ARG A 180 -8.71 -24.65 -38.80
N ILE A 181 -9.05 -23.78 -37.85
CA ILE A 181 -8.40 -22.46 -37.70
C ILE A 181 -6.89 -22.61 -37.43
N PHE A 182 -6.50 -23.54 -36.56
CA PHE A 182 -5.09 -23.82 -36.27
C PHE A 182 -4.35 -24.38 -37.49
N HIS A 183 -5.00 -25.24 -38.30
CA HIS A 183 -4.43 -25.77 -39.54
C HIS A 183 -4.24 -24.67 -40.60
N LEU A 184 -5.28 -23.88 -40.88
CA LEU A 184 -5.24 -22.77 -41.84
C LEU A 184 -4.12 -21.77 -41.52
N TYR A 185 -3.90 -21.49 -40.23
CA TYR A 185 -2.86 -20.55 -39.80
C TYR A 185 -1.47 -21.19 -39.75
N GLY A 186 -1.34 -22.35 -39.11
CA GLY A 186 -0.04 -22.97 -38.80
C GLY A 186 0.57 -23.73 -39.98
N VAL A 187 -0.26 -24.39 -40.79
CA VAL A 187 0.15 -25.26 -41.90
C VAL A 187 0.02 -24.53 -43.22
N GLU A 188 -1.17 -24.02 -43.55
CA GLU A 188 -1.42 -23.31 -44.81
C GLU A 188 -0.87 -21.87 -44.81
N LYS A 189 -0.36 -21.40 -43.67
CA LYS A 189 0.26 -20.07 -43.49
C LYS A 189 -0.64 -18.91 -43.92
N LEU A 190 -1.97 -19.04 -43.81
CA LEU A 190 -2.87 -17.92 -44.08
C LEU A 190 -2.76 -16.83 -43.00
N SER A 191 -3.01 -15.58 -43.35
CA SER A 191 -3.08 -14.49 -42.37
C SER A 191 -4.39 -14.53 -41.59
N THR A 192 -4.38 -14.01 -40.36
CA THR A 192 -5.61 -13.91 -39.56
C THR A 192 -6.70 -13.08 -40.24
N THR A 193 -6.35 -12.16 -41.14
CA THR A 193 -7.31 -11.39 -41.94
C THR A 193 -7.94 -12.23 -43.06
N GLN A 194 -7.15 -13.08 -43.72
CA GLN A 194 -7.67 -14.01 -44.72
C GLN A 194 -8.59 -15.04 -44.09
N ILE A 195 -8.17 -15.64 -42.96
CA ILE A 195 -8.97 -16.62 -42.22
C ILE A 195 -10.28 -15.99 -41.75
N ALA A 196 -10.25 -14.77 -41.20
CA ALA A 196 -11.47 -14.04 -40.82
C ALA A 196 -12.46 -13.90 -41.98
N ARG A 197 -11.98 -13.43 -43.14
CA ARG A 197 -12.83 -13.26 -44.34
C ARG A 197 -13.41 -14.58 -44.84
N MET A 198 -12.62 -15.65 -44.82
CA MET A 198 -13.11 -16.98 -45.23
C MET A 198 -14.24 -17.46 -44.31
N LEU A 199 -14.05 -17.36 -42.99
CA LEU A 199 -15.07 -17.75 -42.02
C LEU A 199 -16.35 -16.92 -42.15
N GLU A 200 -16.23 -15.63 -42.44
CA GLU A 200 -17.37 -14.74 -42.70
C GLU A 200 -18.11 -15.11 -43.99
N GLN A 201 -17.39 -15.39 -45.08
CA GLN A 201 -17.96 -15.79 -46.38
C GLN A 201 -18.70 -17.12 -46.30
N GLU A 202 -18.21 -18.05 -45.47
CA GLU A 202 -18.84 -19.34 -45.20
C GLU A 202 -20.01 -19.26 -44.21
N GLY A 203 -20.32 -18.07 -43.69
CA GLY A 203 -21.41 -17.85 -42.74
C GLY A 203 -21.15 -18.41 -41.33
N VAL A 204 -19.90 -18.74 -41.00
CA VAL A 204 -19.52 -19.29 -39.69
C VAL A 204 -19.63 -18.20 -38.62
N ARG A 205 -20.44 -18.43 -37.58
CA ARG A 205 -20.61 -17.48 -36.48
C ARG A 205 -19.57 -17.69 -35.37
N THR A 206 -19.25 -16.61 -34.67
CA THR A 206 -18.42 -16.69 -33.45
C THR A 206 -19.17 -17.38 -32.31
N CYS A 207 -18.47 -17.84 -31.27
CA CYS A 207 -19.06 -18.46 -30.08
C CYS A 207 -20.08 -17.54 -29.35
N SER A 208 -19.99 -16.22 -29.52
CA SER A 208 -20.96 -15.26 -28.98
C SER A 208 -22.12 -14.93 -29.93
N GLY A 209 -22.20 -15.59 -31.10
CA GLY A 209 -23.27 -15.41 -32.08
C GLY A 209 -23.03 -14.29 -33.12
N ASN A 210 -21.90 -13.57 -33.06
CA ASN A 210 -21.58 -12.53 -34.06
C ASN A 210 -21.20 -13.14 -35.40
N SER A 211 -21.64 -12.50 -36.49
CA SER A 211 -21.30 -12.86 -37.88
C SER A 211 -19.92 -12.37 -38.33
N HIS A 212 -19.36 -11.35 -37.68
CA HIS A 212 -18.06 -10.76 -38.02
C HIS A 212 -16.90 -11.33 -37.19
N TRP A 213 -15.82 -11.72 -37.85
CA TRP A 213 -14.57 -12.22 -37.29
C TRP A 213 -13.47 -11.16 -37.39
N SER A 214 -13.00 -10.64 -36.25
CA SER A 214 -11.84 -9.73 -36.27
C SER A 214 -10.51 -10.50 -36.21
N SER A 215 -9.49 -9.98 -36.88
CA SER A 215 -8.11 -10.47 -36.76
C SER A 215 -7.64 -10.55 -35.29
N SER A 216 -8.04 -9.57 -34.45
CA SER A 216 -7.70 -9.55 -33.02
C SER A 216 -8.33 -10.71 -32.23
N HIS A 217 -9.53 -11.16 -32.63
CA HIS A 217 -10.22 -12.28 -32.00
C HIS A 217 -9.50 -13.60 -32.35
N LEU A 218 -9.14 -13.78 -33.63
CA LEU A 218 -8.37 -14.95 -34.06
C LEU A 218 -7.00 -15.02 -33.38
N VAL A 219 -6.31 -13.90 -33.20
CA VAL A 219 -5.04 -13.88 -32.44
C VAL A 219 -5.24 -14.29 -30.98
N LYS A 220 -6.32 -13.87 -30.33
CA LYS A 220 -6.64 -14.32 -28.94
C LYS A 220 -6.94 -15.82 -28.89
N LEU A 221 -7.67 -16.34 -29.89
CA LEU A 221 -7.99 -17.76 -30.01
C LEU A 221 -6.72 -18.59 -30.18
N LEU A 222 -5.86 -18.21 -31.13
CA LEU A 222 -4.60 -18.92 -31.43
C LEU A 222 -3.60 -18.87 -30.26
N LYS A 223 -3.73 -17.91 -29.33
CA LYS A 223 -2.89 -17.78 -28.13
C LYS A 223 -3.48 -18.42 -26.87
N ASN A 224 -4.68 -18.99 -26.94
CA ASN A 224 -5.34 -19.56 -25.77
C ASN A 224 -4.82 -20.97 -25.46
N GLU A 225 -4.05 -21.08 -24.38
CA GLU A 225 -3.37 -22.30 -23.96
C GLU A 225 -4.30 -23.48 -23.69
N LYS A 226 -5.59 -23.22 -23.45
CA LYS A 226 -6.59 -24.25 -23.21
C LYS A 226 -6.70 -25.24 -24.38
N TYR A 227 -6.45 -24.78 -25.61
CA TYR A 227 -6.53 -25.67 -26.78
C TYR A 227 -5.46 -26.75 -26.83
N VAL A 228 -4.33 -26.56 -26.14
CA VAL A 228 -3.25 -27.55 -26.03
C VAL A 228 -3.29 -28.33 -24.71
N GLY A 229 -4.39 -28.22 -23.96
CA GLY A 229 -4.63 -28.97 -22.73
C GLY A 229 -4.17 -28.27 -21.45
N ASP A 230 -3.52 -27.11 -21.55
CA ASP A 230 -3.02 -26.38 -20.38
C ASP A 230 -4.08 -25.43 -19.80
N LEU A 231 -4.02 -25.16 -18.50
CA LEU A 231 -4.90 -24.21 -17.83
C LEU A 231 -4.08 -23.15 -17.10
N VAL A 232 -4.16 -21.89 -17.57
CA VAL A 232 -3.58 -20.74 -16.88
C VAL A 232 -4.69 -19.92 -16.22
N GLN A 233 -4.66 -19.87 -14.89
CA GLN A 233 -5.60 -19.13 -14.07
C GLN A 233 -4.93 -17.93 -13.42
N LYS A 234 -5.77 -17.05 -12.85
CA LYS A 234 -5.31 -15.82 -12.18
C LYS A 234 -4.62 -14.81 -13.11
N LYS A 235 -5.09 -14.75 -14.36
CA LYS A 235 -4.73 -13.72 -15.36
C LYS A 235 -5.17 -12.30 -14.97
N THR A 236 -6.04 -12.17 -13.96
CA THR A 236 -6.45 -10.89 -13.37
C THR A 236 -6.45 -10.98 -11.85
N TYR A 237 -6.23 -9.85 -11.18
CA TYR A 237 -6.29 -9.74 -9.72
C TYR A 237 -7.04 -8.47 -9.28
N THR A 238 -7.41 -8.42 -8.00
CA THR A 238 -8.08 -7.27 -7.38
C THR A 238 -7.10 -6.62 -6.40
N PRO A 239 -6.47 -5.47 -6.74
CA PRO A 239 -5.49 -4.80 -5.90
C PRO A 239 -6.11 -4.19 -4.63
N ASP A 240 -7.34 -3.71 -4.72
CA ASP A 240 -8.02 -3.02 -3.63
C ASP A 240 -9.38 -3.69 -3.33
N TYR A 241 -9.53 -4.12 -2.08
CA TYR A 241 -10.74 -4.80 -1.60
C TYR A 241 -11.94 -3.85 -1.44
N LEU A 242 -11.71 -2.53 -1.42
CA LEU A 242 -12.78 -1.54 -1.32
C LEU A 242 -13.43 -1.24 -2.67
N SER A 243 -12.62 -1.01 -3.71
CA SER A 243 -13.12 -0.73 -5.07
C SER A 243 -13.56 -1.98 -5.83
N HIS A 244 -13.06 -3.16 -5.45
CA HIS A 244 -13.26 -4.43 -6.16
C HIS A 244 -12.87 -4.39 -7.67
N ALA A 245 -12.11 -3.38 -8.09
CA ALA A 245 -11.73 -3.20 -9.49
C ALA A 245 -10.69 -4.24 -9.90
N LYS A 246 -10.94 -5.00 -10.97
CA LYS A 246 -9.99 -5.99 -11.49
C LYS A 246 -8.94 -5.34 -12.38
N ARG A 247 -7.69 -5.80 -12.27
CA ARG A 247 -6.58 -5.46 -13.16
C ARG A 247 -5.98 -6.71 -13.80
N GLN A 248 -5.35 -6.56 -14.96
CA GLN A 248 -4.57 -7.63 -15.58
C GLN A 248 -3.37 -7.95 -14.69
N ASN A 249 -3.05 -9.23 -14.58
CA ASN A 249 -1.91 -9.71 -13.81
C ASN A 249 -0.71 -9.84 -14.76
N HIS A 250 0.35 -9.07 -14.50
CA HIS A 250 1.62 -9.09 -15.22
C HIS A 250 2.77 -9.61 -14.34
N GLY A 251 2.47 -10.24 -13.20
CA GLY A 251 3.45 -10.78 -12.25
C GLY A 251 3.31 -10.24 -10.82
N GLU A 252 2.29 -9.42 -10.55
CA GLU A 252 1.94 -8.95 -9.21
C GLU A 252 1.46 -10.11 -8.32
N GLU A 253 0.75 -11.08 -8.89
CA GLU A 253 0.38 -12.32 -8.22
C GLU A 253 0.83 -13.55 -9.03
N PRO A 254 1.17 -14.67 -8.36
CA PRO A 254 1.52 -15.90 -9.06
C PRO A 254 0.31 -16.35 -9.90
N MET A 255 0.55 -16.54 -11.20
CA MET A 255 -0.39 -17.26 -12.04
C MET A 255 -0.35 -18.74 -11.68
N ILE A 256 -1.50 -19.40 -11.77
CA ILE A 256 -1.60 -20.84 -11.54
C ILE A 256 -1.64 -21.48 -12.91
N THR A 257 -0.59 -22.24 -13.22
CA THR A 257 -0.46 -22.94 -14.51
C THR A 257 -0.49 -24.44 -14.25
N LEU A 258 -1.46 -25.13 -14.83
CA LEU A 258 -1.58 -26.58 -14.82
C LEU A 258 -1.37 -27.09 -16.24
N ILE A 259 -0.33 -27.90 -16.44
CA ILE A 259 0.02 -28.47 -17.74
C ILE A 259 -0.74 -29.78 -17.93
N ASP A 260 -1.19 -30.06 -19.15
CA ASP A 260 -1.95 -31.27 -19.50
C ASP A 260 -3.18 -31.49 -18.58
N HIS A 261 -3.83 -30.39 -18.20
CA HIS A 261 -4.96 -30.35 -17.28
C HIS A 261 -6.22 -31.02 -17.82
N HIS A 262 -6.49 -30.90 -19.12
CA HIS A 262 -7.71 -31.40 -19.76
C HIS A 262 -7.41 -31.89 -21.17
N VAL A 263 -8.36 -32.65 -21.74
CA VAL A 263 -8.20 -33.25 -23.08
C VAL A 263 -7.97 -32.13 -24.13
N PRO A 264 -6.83 -32.12 -24.83
CA PRO A 264 -6.49 -31.08 -25.78
C PRO A 264 -7.30 -31.21 -27.09
N ILE A 265 -7.60 -30.09 -27.73
CA ILE A 265 -8.19 -30.05 -29.09
C ILE A 265 -7.10 -30.04 -30.16
N ILE A 266 -5.96 -29.44 -29.84
CA ILE A 266 -4.81 -29.23 -30.73
C ILE A 266 -3.59 -29.97 -30.17
N SER A 267 -2.84 -30.64 -31.03
CA SER A 267 -1.58 -31.29 -30.63
C SER A 267 -0.54 -30.26 -30.19
N ARG A 268 0.33 -30.64 -29.26
CA ARG A 268 1.44 -29.80 -28.77
C ARG A 268 2.34 -29.33 -29.92
N GLU A 269 2.56 -30.17 -30.93
CA GLU A 269 3.34 -29.86 -32.13
C GLU A 269 2.72 -28.76 -32.99
N LEU A 270 1.42 -28.88 -33.31
CA LEU A 270 0.70 -27.87 -34.10
C LEU A 270 0.59 -26.55 -33.31
N TRP A 271 0.35 -26.63 -32.00
CA TRP A 271 0.36 -25.48 -31.11
C TRP A 271 1.69 -24.72 -31.16
N ASN A 272 2.81 -25.43 -30.99
CA ASN A 272 4.15 -24.85 -31.03
C ASN A 272 4.45 -24.19 -32.39
N THR A 273 4.08 -24.85 -33.48
CA THR A 273 4.19 -24.32 -34.84
C THR A 273 3.43 -22.99 -34.98
N VAL A 274 2.19 -22.93 -34.49
CA VAL A 274 1.37 -21.71 -34.51
C VAL A 274 1.97 -20.59 -33.66
N GLN A 275 2.48 -20.89 -32.47
CA GLN A 275 3.12 -19.87 -31.61
C GLN A 275 4.39 -19.29 -32.25
N GLN A 276 5.19 -20.14 -32.90
CA GLN A 276 6.39 -19.70 -33.64
C GLN A 276 6.01 -18.77 -34.80
N GLU A 277 5.00 -19.12 -35.60
CA GLU A 277 4.49 -18.27 -36.68
C GLU A 277 3.98 -16.92 -36.20
N LEU A 278 3.22 -16.91 -35.10
CA LEU A 278 2.78 -15.66 -34.44
C LEU A 278 3.97 -14.79 -34.03
N ALA A 279 5.01 -15.40 -33.45
CA ALA A 279 6.21 -14.69 -33.03
C ALA A 279 7.00 -14.13 -34.23
N GLN A 280 7.19 -14.91 -35.30
CA GLN A 280 7.91 -14.48 -36.50
C GLN A 280 7.21 -13.31 -37.20
N ARG A 281 5.90 -13.40 -37.43
CA ARG A 281 5.12 -12.32 -38.07
C ARG A 281 5.09 -11.03 -37.22
N SER A 282 5.16 -11.15 -35.90
CA SER A 282 5.28 -9.98 -35.02
C SER A 282 6.63 -9.25 -35.18
N LYS A 283 7.73 -9.97 -35.40
CA LYS A 283 9.08 -9.42 -35.61
C LYS A 283 9.23 -8.71 -36.97
N HIS A 284 8.58 -9.22 -38.01
CA HIS A 284 8.57 -8.54 -39.32
C HIS A 284 7.75 -7.24 -39.31
N THR A 285 6.76 -7.12 -38.42
CA THR A 285 5.99 -5.88 -38.25
C THR A 285 6.78 -4.83 -37.46
N SER A 286 7.68 -5.21 -36.55
CA SER A 286 8.50 -4.28 -35.76
C SER A 286 9.71 -3.71 -36.52
N GLN A 287 10.21 -4.38 -37.57
CA GLN A 287 11.24 -3.82 -38.47
C GLN A 287 10.68 -2.73 -39.41
N SER A 288 9.35 -2.62 -39.56
CA SER A 288 8.69 -1.61 -40.38
C SER A 288 7.66 -0.81 -39.57
N ARG A 289 8.15 0.04 -38.64
CA ARG A 289 7.58 1.33 -38.16
C ARG A 289 7.98 1.65 -36.71
N SER A 290 9.05 2.42 -36.54
CA SER A 290 9.07 3.76 -35.90
C SER A 290 10.48 4.05 -35.39
N VAL A 291 11.13 5.06 -35.96
CA VAL A 291 12.34 5.64 -35.35
C VAL A 291 11.89 6.28 -34.04
N HIS A 292 12.19 5.65 -32.91
CA HIS A 292 11.90 6.20 -31.59
C HIS A 292 12.93 7.29 -31.26
N TYR A 293 12.62 8.55 -31.56
CA TYR A 293 13.43 9.70 -31.14
C TYR A 293 13.50 9.82 -29.61
N ALA A 294 14.58 10.37 -29.05
CA ALA A 294 14.85 10.42 -27.60
C ALA A 294 13.71 10.98 -26.72
N LEU A 295 12.94 11.96 -27.24
CA LEU A 295 11.84 12.60 -26.52
C LEU A 295 10.45 11.99 -26.82
N SER A 296 10.39 10.90 -27.57
CA SER A 296 9.14 10.23 -27.93
C SER A 296 8.38 9.76 -26.69
N GLY A 297 7.10 10.17 -26.57
CA GLY A 297 6.25 9.78 -25.43
C GLY A 297 6.35 10.71 -24.21
N LYS A 298 7.42 11.50 -24.10
CA LYS A 298 7.74 12.34 -22.94
C LYS A 298 7.15 13.75 -23.00
N ILE A 299 6.80 14.23 -24.19
CA ILE A 299 6.25 15.57 -24.38
C ILE A 299 4.71 15.50 -24.33
N LYS A 300 4.10 16.23 -23.38
CA LYS A 300 2.65 16.28 -23.13
C LYS A 300 2.08 17.67 -23.38
N CYS A 301 0.81 17.71 -23.75
CA CYS A 301 0.05 18.95 -23.87
C CYS A 301 -0.54 19.37 -22.52
N GLY A 302 -0.19 20.56 -22.03
CA GLY A 302 -0.76 21.15 -20.82
C GLY A 302 -2.23 21.59 -20.95
N VAL A 303 -2.82 21.55 -22.16
CA VAL A 303 -4.24 21.89 -22.38
C VAL A 303 -5.13 20.64 -22.41
N CYS A 304 -4.74 19.60 -23.16
CA CYS A 304 -5.60 18.43 -23.39
C CYS A 304 -4.99 17.11 -22.93
N GLY A 305 -3.79 17.12 -22.31
CA GLY A 305 -3.10 15.93 -21.81
C GLY A 305 -2.53 14.98 -22.89
N ALA A 306 -2.85 15.20 -24.16
CA ALA A 306 -2.39 14.34 -25.25
C ALA A 306 -0.88 14.45 -25.48
N THR A 307 -0.24 13.34 -25.82
CA THR A 307 1.18 13.27 -26.18
C THR A 307 1.46 14.03 -27.48
N PHE A 308 2.63 14.68 -27.57
CA PHE A 308 3.12 15.26 -28.81
C PHE A 308 3.76 14.17 -29.70
N VAL A 309 3.56 14.27 -31.01
CA VAL A 309 4.12 13.37 -32.02
C VAL A 309 5.18 14.08 -32.83
N ALA A 310 6.24 13.35 -33.18
CA ALA A 310 7.36 13.88 -33.96
C ALA A 310 6.97 14.01 -35.44
N ARG A 311 7.39 15.11 -36.07
CA ARG A 311 7.23 15.39 -37.50
C ARG A 311 8.53 15.93 -38.07
N ARG A 312 8.91 15.42 -39.23
CA ARG A 312 10.07 15.89 -39.99
C ARG A 312 9.62 16.96 -40.97
N ARG A 313 10.37 18.06 -41.07
CA ARG A 313 10.20 19.08 -42.10
C ARG A 313 11.53 19.29 -42.81
N LYS A 314 11.55 19.05 -44.12
CA LYS A 314 12.69 19.37 -44.98
C LYS A 314 12.68 20.87 -45.27
N ARG A 315 13.83 21.53 -45.07
CA ARG A 315 14.06 22.94 -45.39
C ARG A 315 14.50 23.07 -46.86
N PRO A 316 14.40 24.28 -47.46
CA PRO A 316 14.85 24.53 -48.84
C PRO A 316 16.33 24.24 -49.06
N ASP A 317 17.17 24.38 -48.04
CA ASP A 317 18.61 24.07 -48.02
C ASP A 317 18.93 22.56 -47.98
N GLY A 318 17.93 21.69 -47.97
CA GLY A 318 18.08 20.24 -47.88
C GLY A 318 18.16 19.66 -46.46
N SER A 319 18.33 20.50 -45.43
CA SER A 319 18.37 20.06 -44.03
C SER A 319 16.99 19.61 -43.51
N VAL A 320 16.97 18.67 -42.57
CA VAL A 320 15.72 18.15 -41.98
C VAL A 320 15.62 18.59 -40.52
N THR A 321 14.52 19.26 -40.18
CA THR A 321 14.23 19.64 -38.79
C THR A 321 13.16 18.76 -38.17
N LEU A 322 13.34 18.40 -36.91
CA LEU A 322 12.38 17.65 -36.12
C LEU A 322 11.52 18.61 -35.28
N ARG A 323 10.19 18.45 -35.36
CA ARG A 323 9.23 19.23 -34.60
C ARG A 323 8.21 18.32 -33.92
N TRP A 324 7.76 18.72 -32.75
CA TRP A 324 6.78 18.03 -31.94
C TRP A 324 5.44 18.78 -32.01
N SER A 325 4.35 18.06 -32.25
CA SER A 325 3.00 18.65 -32.31
C SER A 325 1.99 17.82 -31.52
N CYS A 326 1.08 18.48 -30.81
CA CYS A 326 0.02 17.79 -30.06
C CYS A 326 -0.83 16.89 -30.97
N ALA A 327 -0.93 15.59 -30.65
CA ALA A 327 -1.66 14.62 -31.46
C ALA A 327 -3.17 14.91 -31.57
N SER A 328 -3.75 15.61 -30.58
CA SER A 328 -5.15 16.05 -30.62
C SER A 328 -5.33 17.30 -31.49
N SER A 329 -4.39 18.26 -31.41
CA SER A 329 -4.44 19.51 -32.18
C SER A 329 -4.34 19.26 -33.69
N VAL A 330 -3.48 18.32 -34.10
CA VAL A 330 -3.37 17.84 -35.50
C VAL A 330 -4.71 17.31 -36.05
N ARG A 331 -5.55 16.75 -35.19
CA ARG A 331 -6.88 16.20 -35.54
C ARG A 331 -8.01 17.20 -35.32
N GLY A 332 -7.69 18.47 -35.06
CA GLY A 332 -8.67 19.54 -34.80
C GLY A 332 -9.25 19.56 -33.38
N GLY A 333 -8.79 18.70 -32.47
CA GLY A 333 -9.36 18.53 -31.13
C GLY A 333 -8.71 19.37 -30.01
N CYS A 334 -7.68 20.17 -30.31
CA CYS A 334 -6.99 20.98 -29.29
C CYS A 334 -6.46 22.30 -29.86
N LYS A 335 -6.65 23.40 -29.11
CA LYS A 335 -6.34 24.78 -29.50
C LYS A 335 -4.89 25.21 -29.25
N ILE A 336 -4.03 24.35 -28.68
CA ILE A 336 -2.68 24.76 -28.25
C ILE A 336 -1.83 25.31 -29.41
N ALA A 337 -2.09 24.90 -30.66
CA ALA A 337 -1.54 25.37 -31.94
C ALA A 337 0.00 25.47 -32.06
N ARG A 338 0.74 25.28 -30.96
CA ARG A 338 2.18 25.42 -30.82
C ARG A 338 2.87 24.12 -31.19
N MET A 339 3.93 24.26 -31.97
CA MET A 339 4.90 23.20 -32.24
C MET A 339 6.16 23.49 -31.42
N LEU A 340 6.74 22.47 -30.81
CA LEU A 340 8.03 22.56 -30.11
C LEU A 340 9.12 22.01 -31.04
N ARG A 341 10.17 22.77 -31.33
CA ARG A 341 11.31 22.24 -32.09
C ARG A 341 12.13 21.34 -31.18
N ASP A 342 12.67 20.25 -31.74
CA ASP A 342 13.51 19.32 -30.97
C ASP A 342 14.75 20.01 -30.40
N ASP A 343 15.37 20.89 -31.20
CA ASP A 343 16.54 21.68 -30.79
C ASP A 343 16.23 22.59 -29.59
N ASP A 344 15.04 23.22 -29.56
CA ASP A 344 14.62 24.06 -28.43
C ASP A 344 14.44 23.22 -27.17
N ALA A 345 13.83 22.03 -27.29
CA ALA A 345 13.63 21.11 -26.16
C ALA A 345 14.96 20.65 -25.56
N ARG A 346 15.94 20.35 -26.43
CA ARG A 346 17.30 19.98 -26.02
C ARG A 346 18.04 21.15 -25.39
N GLN A 347 17.86 22.36 -25.91
CA GLN A 347 18.47 23.56 -25.33
C GLN A 347 17.94 23.84 -23.92
N MET A 348 16.64 23.72 -23.70
CA MET A 348 16.03 23.85 -22.37
C MET A 348 16.55 22.77 -21.40
N PHE A 349 16.73 21.54 -21.88
CA PHE A 349 17.36 20.48 -21.10
C PHE A 349 18.81 20.81 -20.70
N ARG A 350 19.62 21.33 -21.63
CA ARG A 350 21.00 21.79 -21.33
C ARG A 350 21.00 22.89 -20.27
N GLN A 351 20.14 23.90 -20.42
CA GLN A 351 20.02 24.99 -19.46
C GLN A 351 19.62 24.50 -18.07
N ALA A 352 18.74 23.50 -17.97
CA ALA A 352 18.36 22.87 -16.70
C ALA A 352 19.54 22.14 -16.04
N LEU A 353 20.39 21.44 -16.82
CA LEU A 353 21.58 20.79 -16.29
C LEU A 353 22.64 21.80 -15.82
N CYS A 354 22.89 22.87 -16.58
CA CYS A 354 23.82 23.93 -16.19
C CYS A 354 23.38 24.65 -14.90
N ALA A 355 22.07 24.85 -14.72
CA ALA A 355 21.51 25.50 -13.53
C ALA A 355 21.63 24.66 -12.25
N LEU A 356 21.94 23.37 -12.36
CA LEU A 356 22.05 22.45 -11.22
C LEU A 356 23.48 22.32 -10.66
N GLU A 357 24.48 23.00 -11.25
CA GLU A 357 25.91 22.90 -10.85
C GLU A 357 26.38 21.44 -10.64
N LEU A 358 25.87 20.50 -11.44
CA LEU A 358 26.13 19.07 -11.26
C LEU A 358 27.62 18.78 -11.48
N ASN A 359 28.30 18.32 -10.42
CA ASN A 359 29.68 17.83 -10.52
C ASN A 359 29.71 16.57 -11.41
N PRO A 360 30.65 16.45 -12.37
CA PRO A 360 30.82 15.25 -13.21
C PRO A 360 30.87 13.93 -12.41
N PHE A 361 31.36 13.96 -11.18
CA PHE A 361 31.42 12.80 -10.30
C PHE A 361 30.04 12.32 -9.80
N SER A 362 29.07 13.23 -9.63
CA SER A 362 27.71 12.92 -9.20
C SER A 362 26.87 12.24 -10.29
N LEU A 363 27.31 12.34 -11.55
CA LEU A 363 26.69 11.68 -12.70
C LEU A 363 27.31 10.30 -13.01
N ARG A 364 28.48 9.97 -12.45
CA ARG A 364 29.19 8.69 -12.72
C ARG A 364 28.40 7.47 -12.25
N THR A 365 27.82 7.51 -11.04
CA THR A 365 27.14 6.34 -10.45
C THR A 365 25.82 6.01 -11.17
N PRO A 366 24.94 6.98 -11.50
CA PRO A 366 23.76 6.69 -12.32
C PRO A 366 24.14 6.22 -13.73
N ILE A 367 25.16 6.84 -14.36
CA ILE A 367 25.55 6.52 -15.73
C ILE A 367 26.25 5.15 -15.82
N SER A 368 27.06 4.74 -14.85
CA SER A 368 27.67 3.39 -14.84
C SER A 368 26.64 2.30 -14.58
N HIS A 369 25.69 2.50 -13.65
CA HIS A 369 24.57 1.56 -13.43
C HIS A 369 23.72 1.32 -14.69
N LEU A 370 23.61 2.34 -15.56
CA LEU A 370 22.76 2.28 -16.75
C LEU A 370 23.51 1.82 -18.01
N LEU A 371 24.83 1.94 -18.08
CA LEU A 371 25.67 1.45 -19.19
C LEU A 371 26.10 -0.01 -19.03
N HIS A 372 26.15 -0.53 -17.79
CA HIS A 372 26.38 -1.95 -17.53
C HIS A 372 25.11 -2.81 -17.58
N GLY A 373 23.98 -2.21 -17.94
CA GLY A 373 22.75 -2.93 -18.23
C GLY A 373 22.25 -3.77 -17.06
N ASP A 374 21.73 -3.11 -16.02
CA ASP A 374 20.72 -3.76 -15.18
C ASP A 374 19.52 -4.08 -16.07
N SER A 375 19.52 -5.28 -16.66
CA SER A 375 18.35 -5.77 -17.37
C SER A 375 17.19 -5.84 -16.37
N PRO A 376 15.94 -5.50 -16.78
CA PRO A 376 14.74 -5.69 -15.97
C PRO A 376 14.60 -7.09 -15.35
N ASN A 377 15.35 -8.06 -15.87
CA ASN A 377 15.41 -9.45 -15.42
C ASN A 377 16.13 -9.59 -14.07
N ARG A 378 17.15 -8.79 -13.74
CA ARG A 378 17.93 -8.94 -12.49
C ARG A 378 17.12 -8.47 -11.28
N GLU A 379 16.56 -7.27 -11.33
CA GLU A 379 15.69 -6.76 -10.26
C GLU A 379 14.44 -7.65 -10.10
N GLN A 380 13.92 -8.22 -11.18
CA GLN A 380 12.82 -9.19 -11.14
C GLN A 380 13.23 -10.53 -10.52
N ILE A 381 14.45 -11.02 -10.80
CA ILE A 381 15.01 -12.23 -10.17
C ILE A 381 15.26 -11.98 -8.67
N GLU A 382 15.85 -10.85 -8.29
CA GLU A 382 16.14 -10.48 -6.89
C GLU A 382 14.84 -10.30 -6.08
N ARG A 383 13.80 -9.68 -6.68
CA ARG A 383 12.45 -9.60 -6.06
C ARG A 383 11.83 -10.98 -5.87
N GLU A 384 12.00 -11.89 -6.82
CA GLU A 384 11.46 -13.25 -6.72
C GLU A 384 12.24 -14.10 -5.69
N GLN A 385 13.56 -13.92 -5.56
CA GLN A 385 14.35 -14.48 -4.46
C GLN A 385 13.83 -13.99 -3.11
N LEU A 386 13.55 -12.68 -2.99
CA LEU A 386 13.00 -12.10 -1.76
C LEU A 386 11.64 -12.71 -1.39
N ARG A 387 10.75 -12.91 -2.37
CA ARG A 387 9.45 -13.57 -2.16
C ARG A 387 9.58 -15.02 -1.73
N ILE A 388 10.54 -15.76 -2.29
CA ILE A 388 10.78 -17.16 -1.91
C ILE A 388 11.30 -17.23 -0.46
N LEU A 389 12.20 -16.32 -0.06
CA LEU A 389 12.70 -16.25 1.30
C LEU A 389 11.59 -15.92 2.32
N ASP A 390 10.69 -15.00 1.99
CA ASP A 390 9.52 -14.67 2.81
C ASP A 390 8.58 -15.88 2.99
N ARG A 391 8.35 -16.64 1.91
CA ARG A 391 7.55 -17.88 1.97
C ARG A 391 8.20 -18.96 2.82
N LYS A 392 9.54 -19.08 2.82
CA LYS A 392 10.25 -20.01 3.72
C LYS A 392 10.09 -19.60 5.18
N ALA A 393 10.04 -18.30 5.50
CA ALA A 393 9.77 -17.82 6.86
C ALA A 393 8.35 -18.18 7.32
N VAL A 394 7.34 -17.97 6.48
CA VAL A 394 5.95 -18.37 6.76
C VAL A 394 5.82 -19.88 6.97
N LEU A 395 6.59 -20.69 6.25
CA LEU A 395 6.65 -22.14 6.42
C LEU A 395 7.22 -22.58 7.76
N LEU A 396 8.23 -21.87 8.25
CA LEU A 396 8.80 -22.11 9.58
C LEU A 396 7.79 -21.74 10.68
N ASP A 397 7.04 -20.65 10.51
CA ASP A 397 5.97 -20.27 11.44
C ASP A 397 4.80 -21.27 11.42
N ALA A 398 4.43 -21.79 10.25
CA ALA A 398 3.41 -22.82 10.11
C ALA A 398 3.80 -24.14 10.78
N TYR A 399 5.08 -24.53 10.69
CA TYR A 399 5.62 -25.68 11.41
C TYR A 399 5.66 -25.45 12.93
N ALA A 400 6.11 -24.27 13.37
CA ALA A 400 6.14 -23.88 14.78
C ALA A 400 4.73 -23.83 15.40
N SER A 401 3.71 -23.55 14.60
CA SER A 401 2.29 -23.53 14.99
C SER A 401 1.59 -24.90 14.85
N GLY A 402 2.31 -25.95 14.43
CA GLY A 402 1.77 -27.31 14.29
C GLY A 402 0.83 -27.50 13.09
N HIS A 403 0.80 -26.58 12.13
CA HIS A 403 -0.09 -26.65 10.96
C HIS A 403 0.43 -27.55 9.84
N ILE A 404 1.70 -27.95 9.87
CA ILE A 404 2.34 -28.84 8.90
C ILE A 404 3.31 -29.81 9.61
N THR A 405 3.50 -31.00 9.04
CA THR A 405 4.44 -31.98 9.60
C THR A 405 5.89 -31.68 9.25
N LYS A 406 6.82 -32.38 9.92
CA LYS A 406 8.25 -32.24 9.65
C LYS A 406 8.61 -32.71 8.23
N GLU A 407 7.94 -33.76 7.74
CA GLU A 407 8.12 -34.28 6.38
C GLU A 407 7.60 -33.28 5.33
N GLU A 408 6.45 -32.64 5.58
CA GLU A 408 5.88 -31.60 4.71
C GLU A 408 6.77 -30.35 4.66
N LEU A 409 7.30 -29.92 5.81
CA LEU A 409 8.27 -28.82 5.88
C LEU A 409 9.54 -29.15 5.09
N ALA A 410 10.07 -30.37 5.21
CA ALA A 410 11.27 -30.79 4.51
C ALA A 410 11.08 -30.76 2.98
N LEU A 411 9.97 -31.30 2.49
CA LEU A 411 9.63 -31.32 1.06
C LEU A 411 9.44 -29.90 0.49
N MET A 412 8.72 -29.03 1.21
CA MET A 412 8.50 -27.66 0.78
C MET A 412 9.79 -26.84 0.82
N LYS A 413 10.62 -27.02 1.86
CA LYS A 413 11.93 -26.37 1.98
C LYS A 413 12.84 -26.72 0.82
N GLU A 414 12.93 -28.02 0.49
CA GLU A 414 13.72 -28.50 -0.65
C GLU A 414 13.24 -27.90 -1.98
N THR A 415 11.92 -27.78 -2.16
CA THR A 415 11.33 -27.16 -3.35
C THR A 415 11.73 -25.68 -3.49
N TYR A 416 11.76 -24.92 -2.40
CA TYR A 416 12.20 -23.52 -2.42
C TYR A 416 13.72 -23.38 -2.59
N ASP A 417 14.50 -24.29 -2.01
CA ASP A 417 15.95 -24.31 -2.18
C ASP A 417 16.35 -24.56 -3.64
N ARG A 418 15.72 -25.53 -4.31
CA ARG A 418 15.94 -25.76 -5.75
C ARG A 418 15.60 -24.53 -6.61
N LYS A 419 14.55 -23.78 -6.26
CA LYS A 419 14.17 -22.54 -6.96
C LYS A 419 15.17 -21.41 -6.72
N LEU A 420 15.68 -21.25 -5.50
CA LEU A 420 16.73 -20.27 -5.19
C LEU A 420 18.00 -20.55 -5.99
N THR A 421 18.46 -21.80 -6.01
CA THR A 421 19.64 -22.21 -6.78
C THR A 421 19.49 -21.95 -8.28
N SER A 422 18.31 -22.21 -8.86
CA SER A 422 18.02 -21.89 -10.27
C SER A 422 18.05 -20.38 -10.56
N LEU A 423 17.56 -19.56 -9.64
CA LEU A 423 17.59 -18.10 -9.76
C LEU A 423 19.01 -17.54 -9.62
N GLU A 424 19.83 -18.11 -8.73
CA GLU A 424 21.25 -17.74 -8.56
C GLU A 424 22.07 -18.06 -9.81
N GLN A 425 21.88 -19.24 -10.41
CA GLN A 425 22.54 -19.61 -11.67
C GLN A 425 22.19 -18.65 -12.82
N ARG A 426 20.95 -18.15 -12.86
CA ARG A 426 20.51 -17.13 -13.85
C ARG A 426 21.12 -15.75 -13.60
N LEU A 427 21.49 -15.44 -12.36
CA LEU A 427 22.16 -14.19 -11.99
C LEU A 427 23.65 -14.19 -12.36
N GLN A 428 24.27 -15.38 -12.38
CA GLN A 428 25.69 -15.58 -12.67
C GLN A 428 26.00 -15.76 -14.17
N ALA A 429 24.98 -15.85 -15.04
CA ALA A 429 25.19 -15.95 -16.48
C ALA A 429 25.66 -14.61 -17.07
N PRO A 430 26.78 -14.55 -17.82
CA PRO A 430 27.31 -13.30 -18.36
C PRO A 430 26.36 -12.68 -19.40
N SER A 431 26.03 -11.39 -19.25
CA SER A 431 25.25 -10.61 -20.20
C SER A 431 26.11 -10.15 -21.39
N SER A 432 25.68 -10.45 -22.60
CA SER A 432 26.31 -9.99 -23.84
C SER A 432 26.02 -8.51 -24.10
N GLY A 433 26.96 -7.64 -23.74
CA GLY A 433 26.95 -6.23 -24.15
C GLY A 433 27.48 -5.27 -23.10
N THR A 434 28.80 -5.27 -22.87
CA THR A 434 29.48 -4.20 -22.11
C THR A 434 30.06 -3.19 -23.11
N ILE A 435 29.72 -1.90 -22.95
CA ILE A 435 30.32 -0.81 -23.70
C ILE A 435 31.66 -0.43 -23.01
N PRO A 436 32.75 -0.16 -23.75
CA PRO A 436 34.04 0.22 -23.16
C PRO A 436 33.97 1.50 -22.32
N GLU A 437 34.74 1.53 -21.23
CA GLU A 437 34.81 2.63 -20.25
C GLU A 437 35.15 3.99 -20.88
N GLU A 438 35.89 3.96 -21.98
CA GLU A 438 36.26 5.12 -22.81
C GLU A 438 35.04 5.85 -23.41
N ALA A 439 33.96 5.13 -23.73
CA ALA A 439 32.73 5.75 -24.25
C ALA A 439 31.91 6.44 -23.15
N VAL A 440 32.04 6.02 -21.89
CA VAL A 440 31.40 6.66 -20.73
C VAL A 440 32.05 8.01 -20.47
N GLU A 441 33.38 8.05 -20.52
CA GLU A 441 34.18 9.27 -20.36
C GLU A 441 33.87 10.29 -21.48
N HIS A 442 33.71 9.83 -22.73
CA HIS A 442 33.33 10.68 -23.86
C HIS A 442 31.92 11.30 -23.72
N ILE A 443 30.95 10.53 -23.18
CA ILE A 443 29.57 11.02 -22.93
C ILE A 443 29.54 12.08 -21.82
N LEU A 444 30.37 11.93 -20.80
CA LEU A 444 30.50 12.89 -19.69
C LEU A 444 31.19 14.19 -20.12
N GLN A 445 32.08 14.15 -21.12
CA GLN A 445 32.79 15.31 -21.64
C GLN A 445 31.98 16.12 -22.68
N HIS A 446 30.96 15.52 -23.31
CA HIS A 446 30.11 16.18 -24.31
C HIS A 446 28.60 16.00 -24.05
N PRO A 447 28.08 16.42 -22.87
CA PRO A 447 26.68 16.24 -22.49
C PRO A 447 25.71 16.96 -23.43
N GLU A 448 26.17 17.97 -24.19
CA GLU A 448 25.34 18.73 -25.13
C GLU A 448 24.81 17.95 -26.35
N ALA A 449 25.35 16.76 -26.66
CA ALA A 449 25.05 16.02 -27.89
C ALA A 449 24.37 14.65 -27.68
N SER A 450 24.16 14.19 -26.44
CA SER A 450 23.77 12.79 -26.20
C SER A 450 22.25 12.55 -26.13
N ASP A 451 21.70 11.92 -27.17
CA ASP A 451 20.33 11.38 -27.21
C ASP A 451 20.05 10.41 -26.03
N ALA A 452 21.06 9.67 -25.61
CA ALA A 452 20.96 8.74 -24.48
C ALA A 452 20.68 9.47 -23.16
N LEU A 453 21.34 10.61 -22.93
CA LEU A 453 21.17 11.39 -21.71
C LEU A 453 19.75 12.01 -21.64
N CYS A 454 19.25 12.56 -22.76
CA CYS A 454 17.87 13.08 -22.85
C CYS A 454 16.83 11.97 -22.63
N LYS A 455 17.06 10.78 -23.20
CA LYS A 455 16.18 9.62 -23.04
C LYS A 455 16.19 9.10 -21.59
N LEU A 456 17.21 9.40 -20.81
CA LEU A 456 17.31 8.94 -19.44
C LEU A 456 16.75 9.97 -18.43
N LEU A 457 17.24 11.21 -18.50
CA LEU A 457 17.01 12.21 -17.45
C LEU A 457 15.69 12.97 -17.60
N VAL A 458 15.17 13.12 -18.82
CA VAL A 458 13.88 13.81 -19.01
C VAL A 458 12.75 12.88 -18.58
N GLU A 459 12.06 13.18 -17.48
CA GLU A 459 10.87 12.44 -17.08
C GLU A 459 9.67 12.87 -17.94
N GLU A 460 9.44 14.19 -18.02
CA GLU A 460 8.29 14.76 -18.70
C GLU A 460 8.59 16.19 -19.18
N ILE A 461 8.08 16.55 -20.36
CA ILE A 461 8.04 17.94 -20.86
C ILE A 461 6.58 18.32 -21.08
N ILE A 462 6.11 19.36 -20.40
CA ILE A 462 4.73 19.85 -20.54
C ILE A 462 4.76 21.15 -21.34
N VAL A 463 4.08 21.17 -22.49
CA VAL A 463 3.91 22.38 -23.31
C VAL A 463 2.60 23.05 -22.94
N CYS A 464 2.67 24.27 -22.42
CA CYS A 464 1.54 25.05 -21.92
C CYS A 464 1.15 26.20 -22.89
N PRO A 465 -0.02 26.84 -22.69
CA PRO A 465 -0.37 28.11 -23.34
C PRO A 465 0.65 29.23 -23.04
N GLN A 466 0.52 30.37 -23.73
CA GLN A 466 1.36 31.56 -23.49
C GLN A 466 2.88 31.30 -23.61
N ARG A 467 3.25 30.31 -24.43
CA ARG A 467 4.64 29.99 -24.77
C ARG A 467 5.50 29.47 -23.59
N ILE A 468 4.84 28.89 -22.58
CA ILE A 468 5.48 28.28 -21.43
C ILE A 468 5.76 26.78 -21.69
N VAL A 469 6.95 26.31 -21.29
CA VAL A 469 7.32 24.89 -21.29
C VAL A 469 7.84 24.53 -19.90
N GLU A 470 7.31 23.45 -19.32
CA GLU A 470 7.82 22.88 -18.07
C GLU A 470 8.61 21.61 -18.37
N LEU A 471 9.81 21.51 -17.82
CA LEU A 471 10.67 20.33 -17.92
C LEU A 471 10.83 19.72 -16.54
N LYS A 472 10.54 18.42 -16.42
CA LYS A 472 10.77 17.62 -15.23
C LYS A 472 11.88 16.61 -15.50
N LEU A 473 12.84 16.54 -14.59
CA LEU A 473 13.91 15.56 -14.64
C LEU A 473 13.66 14.42 -13.63
N CYS A 474 14.04 13.21 -14.01
CA CYS A 474 13.95 12.04 -13.13
C CYS A 474 14.72 12.29 -11.83
N HIS A 475 14.15 11.85 -10.71
CA HIS A 475 14.75 11.94 -9.36
C HIS A 475 14.94 13.35 -8.79
N LEU A 476 14.44 14.39 -9.47
CA LEU A 476 14.42 15.75 -8.95
C LEU A 476 12.98 16.20 -8.66
N PRO A 477 12.72 16.79 -7.48
CA PRO A 477 11.37 17.22 -7.11
C PRO A 477 10.95 18.52 -7.82
N MET A 478 11.88 19.23 -8.44
CA MET A 478 11.67 20.54 -9.05
C MET A 478 11.33 20.46 -10.55
N ARG A 479 10.56 21.45 -11.04
CA ARG A 479 10.28 21.65 -12.47
C ARG A 479 10.98 22.90 -12.96
N PHE A 480 11.64 22.80 -14.10
CA PHE A 480 12.24 23.94 -14.79
C PHE A 480 11.20 24.55 -15.72
N ARG A 481 10.87 25.84 -15.54
CA ARG A 481 9.94 26.56 -16.41
C ARG A 481 10.69 27.47 -17.37
N PHE A 482 10.28 27.45 -18.62
CA PHE A 482 10.84 28.27 -19.69
C PHE A 482 9.72 29.04 -20.38
N ARG A 483 9.97 30.30 -20.72
CA ARG A 483 9.11 31.10 -21.61
C ARG A 483 9.93 31.44 -22.84
N ASP A 484 9.46 31.01 -24.01
CA ASP A 484 10.20 31.18 -25.28
C ASP A 484 11.63 30.64 -25.28
N GLY A 485 11.87 29.57 -24.51
CA GLY A 485 13.19 28.93 -24.40
C GLY A 485 14.14 29.65 -23.44
N THR A 486 13.67 30.68 -22.74
CA THR A 486 14.43 31.37 -21.68
C THR A 486 13.95 30.88 -20.31
N PRO A 487 14.86 30.53 -19.38
CA PRO A 487 14.49 30.15 -18.02
C PRO A 487 13.72 31.29 -17.33
N LEU A 488 12.60 30.96 -16.66
CA LEU A 488 11.92 31.89 -15.78
C LEU A 488 12.58 31.84 -14.40
N ALA A 489 13.00 33.00 -13.85
CA ALA A 489 13.52 33.07 -12.49
C ALA A 489 12.46 32.54 -11.50
N SER A 490 12.89 31.78 -10.49
CA SER A 490 12.04 31.12 -9.49
C SER A 490 11.32 32.07 -8.51
N GLY A 491 11.17 33.35 -8.88
CA GLY A 491 10.54 34.37 -8.06
C GLY A 491 9.44 35.10 -8.83
N GLN A 492 8.25 35.08 -8.26
CA GLN A 492 7.06 35.88 -8.64
C GLN A 492 6.21 35.35 -9.80
N GLU A 493 5.51 34.24 -9.56
CA GLU A 493 4.06 34.11 -9.82
C GLU A 493 3.58 32.82 -9.14
N LYS A 494 2.56 32.94 -8.29
CA LYS A 494 2.05 31.93 -7.35
C LYS A 494 1.83 30.55 -8.00
N ASP A 495 2.61 29.53 -7.62
CA ASP A 495 2.13 28.16 -7.37
C ASP A 495 3.22 27.24 -6.81
N TYR A 496 2.86 26.57 -5.71
CA TYR A 496 3.45 25.41 -5.02
C TYR A 496 4.86 24.94 -5.43
N THR A 497 5.88 25.42 -4.72
CA THR A 497 6.95 24.65 -4.06
C THR A 497 7.91 25.66 -3.42
N ASN A 498 7.82 25.87 -2.11
CA ASN A 498 8.91 26.45 -1.33
C ASN A 498 9.03 25.62 -0.06
N GLY A 499 10.22 25.08 0.16
CA GLY A 499 10.50 24.29 1.36
C GLY A 499 11.77 23.48 1.37
N ILE A 500 12.70 23.59 0.41
CA ILE A 500 14.06 23.07 0.55
C ILE A 500 14.97 24.05 -0.20
N LEU A 501 16.08 24.47 0.42
CA LEU A 501 17.03 25.50 -0.05
C LEU A 501 16.66 26.95 0.34
N SER A 502 16.43 27.20 1.62
CA SER A 502 17.02 28.37 2.30
C SER A 502 16.70 28.34 3.79
N LYS A 503 17.68 27.89 4.58
CA LYS A 503 18.17 28.54 5.80
C LYS A 503 19.22 27.61 6.44
N GLY A 504 20.36 28.21 6.75
CA GLY A 504 21.58 27.51 7.09
C GLY A 504 21.61 26.91 8.49
N GLY A 505 22.63 26.07 8.69
CA GLY A 505 23.08 25.59 10.00
C GLY A 505 23.27 24.08 10.07
N ALA A 506 24.51 23.63 9.78
CA ALA A 506 25.14 22.37 10.20
C ALA A 506 24.70 21.04 9.54
N THR A 507 25.56 20.54 8.63
CA THR A 507 26.04 19.16 8.34
C THR A 507 25.12 17.94 8.62
N VAL A 508 25.05 16.85 7.82
CA VAL A 508 26.17 16.01 7.31
C VAL A 508 25.69 15.08 6.17
N ASP A 509 26.43 15.03 5.06
CA ASP A 509 26.45 13.94 4.07
C ASP A 509 27.15 12.69 4.63
N THR A 510 26.43 11.79 5.32
CA THR A 510 27.00 10.48 5.68
C THR A 510 26.52 9.37 4.74
N PRO A 511 27.36 8.35 4.43
CA PRO A 511 26.93 7.19 3.65
C PRO A 511 25.71 6.47 4.24
N ILE A 512 25.53 6.51 5.56
CA ILE A 512 24.39 5.89 6.23
C ILE A 512 23.10 6.70 5.99
N VAL A 513 23.15 8.03 6.09
CA VAL A 513 22.00 8.90 5.79
C VAL A 513 21.57 8.73 4.33
N GLN A 514 22.52 8.68 3.39
CA GLN A 514 22.21 8.43 1.97
C GLN A 514 21.50 7.08 1.76
N ARG A 515 21.92 6.02 2.48
CA ARG A 515 21.26 4.71 2.45
C ARG A 515 19.89 4.71 3.12
N LEU A 516 19.65 5.55 4.12
CA LEU A 516 18.32 5.71 4.70
C LEU A 516 17.36 6.40 3.72
N PHE A 517 17.82 7.47 3.06
CA PHE A 517 17.02 8.15 2.04
C PHE A 517 16.73 7.29 0.81
N SER A 518 17.62 6.38 0.42
CA SER A 518 17.34 5.45 -0.68
C SER A 518 16.25 4.41 -0.36
N LEU A 519 15.93 4.22 0.93
CA LEU A 519 14.87 3.35 1.43
C LEU A 519 13.56 4.10 1.75
N GLN A 520 13.45 5.37 1.36
CA GLN A 520 12.32 6.24 1.68
C GLN A 520 11.00 5.76 1.06
N ASP A 521 9.95 5.73 1.89
CA ASP A 521 8.56 5.58 1.49
C ASP A 521 7.72 6.74 2.04
N LEU A 522 7.38 7.70 1.18
CA LEU A 522 6.62 8.90 1.55
C LEU A 522 5.18 8.62 2.01
N ALA A 523 4.58 7.51 1.58
CA ALA A 523 3.26 7.12 2.08
C ALA A 523 3.37 6.59 3.53
N TYR A 524 4.43 5.82 3.80
CA TYR A 524 4.74 5.32 5.13
C TYR A 524 5.17 6.45 6.08
N GLN A 525 5.96 7.41 5.60
CA GLN A 525 6.34 8.64 6.32
C GLN A 525 5.09 9.36 6.85
N LYS A 526 4.11 9.65 5.98
CA LYS A 526 2.85 10.31 6.36
C LYS A 526 2.04 9.52 7.36
N PHE A 527 2.06 8.19 7.29
CA PHE A 527 1.41 7.33 8.26
C PHE A 527 2.10 7.41 9.63
N GLN A 528 3.44 7.31 9.66
CA GLN A 528 4.23 7.37 10.89
C GLN A 528 4.13 8.72 11.60
N CYS A 529 4.17 9.83 10.86
CA CYS A 529 4.02 11.18 11.45
C CYS A 529 2.68 11.34 12.19
N LYS A 530 1.61 10.66 11.76
CA LYS A 530 0.32 10.68 12.47
C LYS A 530 0.36 9.94 13.81
N LEU A 531 1.25 8.97 13.98
CA LEU A 531 1.42 8.21 15.22
C LEU A 531 2.31 8.92 16.24
N MET A 532 3.14 9.86 15.77
CA MET A 532 4.08 10.63 16.56
C MET A 532 3.88 12.13 16.31
N PRO A 533 2.74 12.72 16.76
CA PRO A 533 2.39 14.10 16.45
C PRO A 533 3.37 15.13 17.03
N THR A 534 4.21 14.73 17.99
CA THR A 534 5.24 15.57 18.61
C THR A 534 6.53 15.65 17.80
N VAL A 535 6.74 14.77 16.81
CA VAL A 535 7.95 14.74 15.98
C VAL A 535 7.74 15.59 14.73
N ASN A 536 8.71 16.44 14.39
CA ASN A 536 8.65 17.24 13.16
C ASN A 536 8.62 16.32 11.92
N PRO A 537 7.59 16.40 11.05
CA PRO A 537 7.52 15.57 9.84
C PRO A 537 8.74 15.69 8.92
N ASP A 538 9.42 16.84 8.93
CA ASP A 538 10.58 17.10 8.07
C ASP A 538 11.81 16.28 8.46
N VAL A 539 11.87 15.77 9.70
CA VAL A 539 12.97 14.91 10.18
C VAL A 539 12.62 13.42 10.13
N VAL A 540 11.48 13.06 9.55
CA VAL A 540 11.08 11.66 9.35
C VAL A 540 11.35 11.29 7.90
N ILE A 541 12.19 10.29 7.63
CA ILE A 541 12.52 9.86 6.27
C ILE A 541 11.39 8.98 5.71
N GLY A 542 10.80 8.09 6.51
CA GLY A 542 9.79 7.13 6.08
C GLY A 542 10.34 5.76 5.72
N VAL A 543 11.33 5.25 6.45
CA VAL A 543 11.90 3.91 6.19
C VAL A 543 11.08 2.85 6.95
N ARG A 544 10.66 1.79 6.24
CA ARG A 544 9.92 0.69 6.86
C ARG A 544 10.82 -0.13 7.80
N MET A 545 10.29 -0.55 8.95
CA MET A 545 11.05 -1.31 9.95
C MET A 545 11.77 -2.56 9.43
N PRO A 546 11.23 -3.39 8.51
CA PRO A 546 11.96 -4.53 7.95
C PRO A 546 13.23 -4.12 7.20
N GLU A 547 13.18 -3.03 6.45
CA GLU A 547 14.32 -2.49 5.71
C GLU A 547 15.35 -1.90 6.68
N LEU A 548 14.89 -1.17 7.70
CA LEU A 548 15.77 -0.62 8.73
C LEU A 548 16.50 -1.72 9.53
N ARG A 549 15.82 -2.81 9.86
CA ARG A 549 16.43 -4.00 10.50
C ARG A 549 17.43 -4.69 9.57
N ARG A 550 17.14 -4.78 8.27
CA ARG A 550 18.09 -5.31 7.27
C ARG A 550 19.35 -4.45 7.21
N LEU A 551 19.19 -3.13 7.17
CA LEU A 551 20.30 -2.19 7.17
C LEU A 551 21.14 -2.31 8.45
N ALA A 552 20.53 -2.35 9.62
CA ALA A 552 21.22 -2.58 10.90
C ALA A 552 22.03 -3.89 10.89
N LYS A 553 21.48 -4.97 10.31
CA LYS A 553 22.19 -6.25 10.18
C LYS A 553 23.41 -6.14 9.25
N GLN A 554 23.32 -5.38 8.17
CA GLN A 554 24.42 -5.17 7.22
C GLN A 554 25.54 -4.28 7.79
N LEU A 555 25.17 -3.28 8.59
CA LEU A 555 26.14 -2.36 9.21
C LEU A 555 26.82 -2.97 10.45
N ARG A 556 26.26 -4.04 11.03
CA ARG A 556 26.78 -4.62 12.26
C ARG A 556 28.27 -4.98 12.15
N GLY A 557 29.07 -4.46 13.08
CA GLY A 557 30.50 -4.76 13.17
C GLY A 557 31.38 -3.99 12.20
N THR A 558 30.82 -3.14 11.32
CA THR A 558 31.60 -2.31 10.41
C THR A 558 32.22 -1.10 11.13
N PRO A 559 33.32 -0.53 10.60
CA PRO A 559 33.87 0.75 11.10
C PRO A 559 32.84 1.89 11.05
N ASP A 560 32.05 1.93 9.97
CA ASP A 560 31.00 2.94 9.77
C ASP A 560 29.94 2.89 10.89
N ALA A 561 29.52 1.69 11.31
CA ALA A 561 28.58 1.56 12.43
C ALA A 561 29.18 2.04 13.75
N LYS A 562 30.46 1.75 14.01
CA LYS A 562 31.15 2.24 15.22
C LYS A 562 31.28 3.77 15.21
N HIS A 563 31.51 4.36 14.05
CA HIS A 563 31.55 5.81 13.90
C HIS A 563 30.16 6.43 14.10
N PHE A 564 29.14 5.86 13.44
CA PHE A 564 27.75 6.29 13.54
C PHE A 564 27.20 6.25 14.97
N LEU A 565 27.50 5.20 15.74
CA LEU A 565 27.08 5.11 17.15
C LEU A 565 27.73 6.17 18.05
N LYS A 566 28.81 6.82 17.60
CA LYS A 566 29.45 7.94 18.32
C LYS A 566 28.93 9.31 17.89
N GLN A 567 28.21 9.40 16.76
CA GLN A 567 27.65 10.64 16.22
C GLN A 567 26.28 10.91 16.84
N LEU A 568 26.26 11.56 18.01
CA LEU A 568 25.04 12.03 18.64
C LEU A 568 25.13 13.55 18.86
N PRO A 569 24.02 14.31 18.72
CA PRO A 569 22.67 13.86 18.35
C PRO A 569 22.52 13.51 16.87
N HIS A 570 21.54 12.66 16.56
CA HIS A 570 21.12 12.37 15.19
C HIS A 570 20.10 13.40 14.69
N THR A 571 20.01 13.57 13.37
CA THR A 571 19.08 14.53 12.76
C THR A 571 17.73 13.88 12.48
N TYR A 572 17.73 12.66 11.93
CA TYR A 572 16.52 11.99 11.46
C TYR A 572 15.99 10.94 12.44
N TYR A 573 14.67 10.78 12.47
CA TYR A 573 13.98 9.74 13.24
C TYR A 573 14.50 8.33 12.95
N GLU A 574 14.77 8.01 11.68
CA GLU A 574 15.30 6.72 11.27
C GLU A 574 16.76 6.48 11.70
N GLU A 575 17.56 7.54 11.85
CA GLU A 575 18.92 7.42 12.40
C GLU A 575 18.87 6.99 13.87
N ASN A 576 17.98 7.59 14.66
CA ASN A 576 17.75 7.19 16.06
C ASN A 576 17.29 5.73 16.15
N ASN A 577 16.38 5.30 15.29
CA ASN A 577 15.95 3.91 15.26
C ASN A 577 17.06 2.94 14.82
N LEU A 578 17.88 3.32 13.84
CA LEU A 578 19.03 2.53 13.40
C LEU A 578 20.08 2.42 14.51
N HIS A 579 20.36 3.52 15.22
CA HIS A 579 21.25 3.54 16.39
C HIS A 579 20.74 2.56 17.45
N GLY A 580 19.46 2.65 17.82
CA GLY A 580 18.86 1.75 18.79
C GLY A 580 18.94 0.27 18.39
N LEU A 581 18.68 -0.05 17.12
CA LEU A 581 18.79 -1.42 16.59
C LEU A 581 20.21 -1.97 16.64
N LEU A 582 21.22 -1.15 16.33
CA LEU A 582 22.63 -1.54 16.41
C LEU A 582 23.07 -1.74 17.86
N LEU A 583 22.69 -0.81 18.74
CA LEU A 583 23.00 -0.86 20.17
C LEU A 583 22.42 -2.11 20.82
N CYS A 584 21.16 -2.46 20.54
CA CYS A 584 20.48 -3.59 21.17
C CYS A 584 21.11 -4.97 20.88
N GLU A 585 22.06 -5.02 19.94
CA GLU A 585 22.79 -6.23 19.56
C GLU A 585 24.10 -6.41 20.34
N HIS A 586 24.48 -5.43 21.15
CA HIS A 586 25.58 -5.54 22.10
C HIS A 586 25.31 -6.70 23.07
N ARG A 587 26.39 -7.43 23.41
CA ARG A 587 26.31 -8.61 24.28
C ARG A 587 26.77 -8.33 25.71
N GLY A 588 27.62 -7.32 25.91
CA GLY A 588 28.12 -6.92 27.22
C GLY A 588 27.14 -6.01 27.95
N TYR A 589 26.84 -6.31 29.21
CA TYR A 589 25.90 -5.51 30.02
C TYR A 589 26.39 -4.09 30.25
N GLU A 590 27.60 -3.92 30.80
CA GLU A 590 28.16 -2.60 31.12
C GLU A 590 28.26 -1.70 29.88
N GLU A 591 28.80 -2.24 28.78
CA GLU A 591 28.89 -1.53 27.50
C GLU A 591 27.51 -1.10 26.97
N THR A 592 26.50 -1.95 27.14
CA THR A 592 25.13 -1.64 26.71
C THR A 592 24.52 -0.54 27.56
N VAL A 593 24.70 -0.59 28.88
CA VAL A 593 24.21 0.44 29.81
C VAL A 593 24.89 1.78 29.55
N GLU A 594 26.21 1.79 29.36
CA GLU A 594 26.96 3.01 29.02
C GLU A 594 26.48 3.61 27.70
N ALA A 595 26.31 2.79 26.66
CA ALA A 595 25.79 3.24 25.37
C ALA A 595 24.37 3.81 25.49
N LEU A 596 23.49 3.18 26.27
CA LEU A 596 22.13 3.67 26.51
C LEU A 596 22.12 4.98 27.29
N ASN A 597 22.96 5.12 28.31
CA ASN A 597 23.08 6.36 29.07
C ASN A 597 23.49 7.54 28.16
N ARG A 598 24.28 7.27 27.13
CA ARG A 598 24.65 8.26 26.11
C ARG A 598 23.55 8.52 25.09
N PHE A 599 22.77 7.50 24.73
CA PHE A 599 21.78 7.59 23.65
C PHE A 599 20.40 8.09 24.11
N LEU A 600 19.89 7.61 25.24
CA LEU A 600 18.55 7.90 25.76
C LEU A 600 18.24 9.41 25.90
N PRO A 601 19.18 10.31 26.26
CA PRO A 601 18.92 11.75 26.32
C PRO A 601 18.51 12.39 24.97
N TYR A 602 18.73 11.70 23.85
CA TYR A 602 18.39 12.18 22.51
C TYR A 602 17.12 11.53 21.93
N VAL A 603 16.45 10.66 22.68
CA VAL A 603 15.22 9.97 22.24
C VAL A 603 14.02 10.84 22.59
N ASP A 604 13.32 11.37 21.59
CA ASP A 604 12.24 12.36 21.75
C ASP A 604 10.84 11.83 21.44
N ASN A 605 10.70 10.52 21.25
CA ASN A 605 9.45 9.89 20.86
C ASN A 605 9.30 8.47 21.42
N TRP A 606 8.05 8.05 21.57
CA TRP A 606 7.72 6.77 22.20
C TRP A 606 8.10 5.57 21.32
N ALA A 607 8.11 5.72 20.00
CA ALA A 607 8.35 4.61 19.08
C ALA A 607 9.82 4.17 19.08
N THR A 608 10.75 5.11 19.07
CA THR A 608 12.18 4.85 19.25
C THR A 608 12.46 4.29 20.65
N CYS A 609 11.83 4.83 21.68
CA CYS A 609 11.97 4.34 23.06
C CYS A 609 11.55 2.86 23.17
N ASP A 610 10.35 2.51 22.70
CA ASP A 610 9.78 1.17 22.86
C ASP A 610 10.45 0.13 21.92
N LEU A 611 11.11 0.59 20.85
CA LEU A 611 11.95 -0.23 19.96
C LEU A 611 13.16 -0.82 20.67
N LEU A 612 13.71 -0.13 21.67
CA LEU A 612 14.90 -0.57 22.39
C LEU A 612 14.61 -1.86 23.16
N SER A 613 15.31 -2.93 22.79
CA SER A 613 15.24 -4.23 23.45
C SER A 613 16.61 -4.90 23.50
N PRO A 614 17.51 -4.42 24.38
CA PRO A 614 18.89 -4.91 24.41
C PRO A 614 18.97 -6.38 24.80
N LYS A 615 19.71 -7.17 24.00
CA LYS A 615 19.87 -8.61 24.25
C LYS A 615 20.72 -8.91 25.49
N ALA A 616 21.58 -7.98 25.90
CA ALA A 616 22.44 -8.13 27.08
C ALA A 616 21.64 -8.23 28.40
N PHE A 617 20.43 -7.65 28.46
CA PHE A 617 19.65 -7.52 29.70
C PHE A 617 19.20 -8.86 30.27
N GLY A 618 18.82 -9.82 29.43
CA GLY A 618 18.34 -11.14 29.88
C GLY A 618 19.37 -11.98 30.64
N LYS A 619 20.65 -11.59 30.63
CA LYS A 619 21.74 -12.30 31.31
C LYS A 619 22.11 -11.74 32.68
N HIS A 620 21.55 -10.58 33.07
CA HIS A 620 21.93 -9.87 34.31
C HIS A 620 20.69 -9.45 35.12
N PRO A 621 19.85 -10.40 35.56
CA PRO A 621 18.59 -10.10 36.21
C PRO A 621 18.73 -9.36 37.55
N GLU A 622 19.85 -9.50 38.27
CA GLU A 622 20.04 -8.89 39.59
C GLU A 622 20.50 -7.42 39.54
N ALA A 623 21.27 -7.02 38.52
CA ALA A 623 21.84 -5.67 38.43
C ALA A 623 20.91 -4.67 37.72
N LEU A 624 20.12 -5.16 36.76
CA LEU A 624 19.31 -4.33 35.88
C LEU A 624 18.14 -3.57 36.56
N PRO A 625 17.47 -4.05 37.63
CA PRO A 625 16.41 -3.28 38.30
C PRO A 625 16.93 -1.97 38.88
N ARG A 626 18.12 -1.98 39.49
CA ARG A 626 18.75 -0.77 40.04
C ARG A 626 19.08 0.23 38.94
N GLN A 627 19.54 -0.26 37.78
CA GLN A 627 19.77 0.61 36.64
C GLN A 627 18.47 1.17 36.06
N ALA A 628 17.40 0.37 36.01
CA ALA A 628 16.07 0.82 35.60
C ALA A 628 15.53 1.92 36.53
N TRP A 629 15.71 1.76 37.85
CA TRP A 629 15.41 2.79 38.83
C TRP A 629 16.17 4.09 38.55
N THR A 630 17.48 4.03 38.28
CA THR A 630 18.27 5.22 37.92
C THR A 630 17.70 5.93 36.68
N TRP A 631 17.27 5.20 35.64
CA TRP A 631 16.62 5.80 34.48
C TRP A 631 15.27 6.44 34.81
N MET A 632 14.50 5.85 35.73
CA MET A 632 13.21 6.39 36.20
C MET A 632 13.35 7.69 36.99
N GLN A 633 14.53 7.98 37.55
CA GLN A 633 14.84 9.24 38.25
C GLN A 633 15.31 10.36 37.31
N SER A 634 15.38 10.12 36.00
CA SER A 634 15.79 11.12 35.02
C SER A 634 14.76 12.25 34.87
N HIS A 635 15.22 13.46 34.53
CA HIS A 635 14.33 14.55 34.12
C HIS A 635 13.84 14.42 32.67
N HIS A 636 14.42 13.48 31.90
CA HIS A 636 14.08 13.29 30.50
C HIS A 636 12.98 12.23 30.33
N THR A 637 11.82 12.66 29.79
CA THR A 637 10.59 11.86 29.62
C THR A 637 10.83 10.45 29.11
N TYR A 638 11.56 10.29 28.00
CA TYR A 638 11.72 8.97 27.37
C TYR A 638 12.77 8.10 28.05
N THR A 639 13.68 8.68 28.84
CA THR A 639 14.57 7.91 29.72
C THR A 639 13.76 7.28 30.86
N VAL A 640 12.85 8.05 31.47
CA VAL A 640 11.94 7.54 32.51
C VAL A 640 11.04 6.43 31.95
N ARG A 641 10.45 6.68 30.76
CA ARG A 641 9.63 5.68 30.04
C ARG A 641 10.42 4.39 29.76
N PHE A 642 11.67 4.51 29.32
CA PHE A 642 12.52 3.36 29.06
C PHE A 642 12.78 2.54 30.33
N GLY A 643 13.08 3.18 31.46
CA GLY A 643 13.24 2.51 32.75
C GLY A 643 12.00 1.72 33.18
N LEU A 644 10.81 2.34 33.09
CA LEU A 644 9.53 1.65 33.32
C LEU A 644 9.33 0.47 32.36
N GLY A 645 9.73 0.61 31.09
CA GLY A 645 9.65 -0.43 30.08
C GLY A 645 10.54 -1.64 30.35
N VAL A 646 11.70 -1.42 30.97
CA VAL A 646 12.57 -2.50 31.43
C VAL A 646 11.88 -3.31 32.52
N LEU A 647 11.29 -2.65 33.53
CA LEU A 647 10.53 -3.34 34.58
C LEU A 647 9.34 -4.11 34.00
N LEU A 648 8.56 -3.48 33.10
CA LEU A 648 7.42 -4.10 32.44
C LEU A 648 7.80 -5.39 31.70
N ARG A 649 8.91 -5.35 30.95
CA ARG A 649 9.30 -6.44 30.05
C ARG A 649 9.98 -7.61 30.76
N PHE A 650 10.78 -7.34 31.78
CA PHE A 650 11.68 -8.34 32.37
C PHE A 650 11.32 -8.73 33.81
N TYR A 651 10.54 -7.93 34.53
CA TYR A 651 10.38 -8.04 35.98
C TYR A 651 8.94 -8.16 36.47
N LEU A 652 8.00 -8.52 35.60
CA LEU A 652 6.63 -8.88 35.99
C LEU A 652 6.37 -10.39 36.03
N ASP A 653 7.36 -11.21 35.66
CA ASP A 653 7.29 -12.68 35.70
C ASP A 653 8.19 -13.25 36.82
N SER A 654 9.11 -14.16 36.48
CA SER A 654 9.93 -14.91 37.44
C SER A 654 10.87 -14.07 38.32
N TYR A 655 11.15 -12.83 37.93
CA TYR A 655 12.02 -11.90 38.69
C TYR A 655 11.23 -10.79 39.38
N PHE A 656 9.92 -10.94 39.53
CA PHE A 656 9.07 -9.93 40.16
C PHE A 656 9.39 -9.71 41.64
N SER A 657 9.40 -8.43 42.04
CA SER A 657 9.45 -7.99 43.43
C SER A 657 8.36 -6.95 43.65
N PRO A 658 7.57 -7.02 44.74
CA PRO A 658 6.52 -6.03 45.03
C PRO A 658 7.01 -4.58 45.06
N GLU A 659 8.27 -4.35 45.45
CA GLU A 659 8.88 -3.02 45.50
C GLU A 659 8.90 -2.32 44.13
N TYR A 660 8.89 -3.06 43.02
CA TYR A 660 8.87 -2.48 41.67
C TYR A 660 7.53 -1.79 41.36
N LEU A 661 6.44 -2.21 42.02
CA LEU A 661 5.16 -1.51 41.95
C LEU A 661 5.23 -0.18 42.72
N ASP A 662 5.89 -0.16 43.88
CA ASP A 662 6.12 1.08 44.63
C ASP A 662 6.94 2.06 43.78
N TRP A 663 8.02 1.57 43.17
CA TRP A 663 8.86 2.37 42.28
C TRP A 663 8.10 2.96 41.10
N ALA A 664 7.25 2.17 40.45
CA ALA A 664 6.44 2.64 39.33
C ALA A 664 5.35 3.64 39.76
N ALA A 665 4.78 3.47 40.96
CA ALA A 665 3.77 4.38 41.51
C ALA A 665 4.38 5.73 41.95
N GLU A 666 5.63 5.73 42.41
CA GLU A 666 6.35 6.93 42.86
C GLU A 666 6.84 7.82 41.72
N VAL A 667 6.82 7.34 40.47
CA VAL A 667 7.23 8.14 39.31
C VAL A 667 6.34 9.38 39.18
N ARG A 668 6.89 10.53 39.56
CA ARG A 668 6.25 11.84 39.42
C ARG A 668 6.30 12.27 37.97
N ALA A 669 5.24 11.97 37.22
CA ALA A 669 5.14 12.33 35.82
C ALA A 669 3.93 13.23 35.56
N GLU A 670 4.20 14.47 35.15
CA GLU A 670 3.19 15.32 34.48
C GLU A 670 3.09 14.97 32.99
N ASP A 671 4.14 14.37 32.42
CA ASP A 671 4.20 14.00 31.02
C ASP A 671 3.29 12.82 30.69
N TYR A 672 2.42 13.02 29.70
CA TYR A 672 1.46 12.04 29.20
C TYR A 672 2.09 10.68 28.85
N TYR A 673 3.27 10.65 28.23
CA TYR A 673 3.89 9.41 27.77
C TYR A 673 4.41 8.56 28.93
N VAL A 674 4.85 9.20 30.02
CA VAL A 674 5.27 8.48 31.23
C VAL A 674 4.05 8.03 32.03
N GLN A 675 3.03 8.90 32.20
CA GLN A 675 1.79 8.49 32.86
C GLN A 675 1.13 7.28 32.15
N MET A 676 1.10 7.28 30.81
CA MET A 676 0.59 6.16 30.03
C MET A 676 1.42 4.88 30.25
N MET A 677 2.74 5.02 30.40
CA MET A 677 3.62 3.87 30.65
C MET A 677 3.40 3.26 32.03
N VAL A 678 3.22 4.10 33.06
CA VAL A 678 2.84 3.64 34.41
C VAL A 678 1.48 2.92 34.35
N ALA A 679 0.51 3.48 33.63
CA ALA A 679 -0.79 2.82 33.47
C ALA A 679 -0.70 1.46 32.75
N TRP A 680 0.15 1.34 31.72
CA TRP A 680 0.43 0.06 31.07
C TRP A 680 1.16 -0.93 31.98
N TYR A 681 2.12 -0.46 32.77
CA TYR A 681 2.83 -1.28 33.74
C TYR A 681 1.87 -1.91 34.74
N PHE A 682 0.99 -1.11 35.37
CA PHE A 682 -0.01 -1.64 36.30
C PHE A 682 -1.06 -2.51 35.61
N ALA A 683 -1.45 -2.20 34.37
CA ALA A 683 -2.39 -3.05 33.63
C ALA A 683 -1.80 -4.43 33.31
N GLU A 684 -0.51 -4.50 32.98
CA GLU A 684 0.22 -5.76 32.80
C GLU A 684 0.43 -6.48 34.14
N ALA A 685 0.74 -5.74 35.21
CA ALA A 685 0.89 -6.29 36.55
C ALA A 685 -0.42 -6.89 37.08
N LEU A 686 -1.58 -6.32 36.75
CA LEU A 686 -2.88 -6.94 37.08
C LEU A 686 -3.10 -8.30 36.41
N VAL A 687 -2.47 -8.53 35.26
CA VAL A 687 -2.53 -9.82 34.56
C VAL A 687 -1.55 -10.82 35.17
N LYS A 688 -0.31 -10.38 35.43
CA LYS A 688 0.79 -11.28 35.81
C LYS A 688 0.95 -11.47 37.32
N GLN A 689 0.63 -10.44 38.10
CA GLN A 689 0.84 -10.33 39.54
C GLN A 689 -0.41 -9.72 40.22
N PRO A 690 -1.61 -10.30 40.04
CA PRO A 690 -2.89 -9.70 40.46
C PRO A 690 -2.92 -9.38 41.96
N ASP A 691 -2.43 -10.29 42.80
CA ASP A 691 -2.45 -10.13 44.27
C ASP A 691 -1.64 -8.93 44.75
N ALA A 692 -0.52 -8.64 44.07
CA ALA A 692 0.34 -7.50 44.40
C ALA A 692 -0.14 -6.19 43.75
N ALA A 693 -0.69 -6.25 42.54
CA ALA A 693 -1.09 -5.06 41.78
C ALA A 693 -2.48 -4.51 42.18
N LEU A 694 -3.44 -5.37 42.51
CA LEU A 694 -4.81 -4.99 42.82
C LEU A 694 -4.95 -4.03 44.02
N PRO A 695 -4.18 -4.17 45.12
CA PRO A 695 -4.21 -3.23 46.24
C PRO A 695 -3.97 -1.77 45.84
N TYR A 696 -3.18 -1.50 44.80
CA TYR A 696 -2.92 -0.13 44.34
C TYR A 696 -4.17 0.56 43.79
N LEU A 697 -5.10 -0.21 43.20
CA LEU A 697 -6.38 0.31 42.73
C LEU A 697 -7.43 0.34 43.84
N ILE A 698 -7.43 -0.61 44.76
CA ILE A 698 -8.41 -0.59 45.88
C ILE A 698 -8.11 0.58 46.83
N GLN A 699 -6.83 0.85 47.09
CA GLN A 699 -6.38 1.87 48.03
C GLN A 699 -6.11 3.22 47.37
N HIS A 700 -6.41 3.38 46.07
CA HIS A 700 -6.19 4.61 45.31
C HIS A 700 -4.76 5.17 45.41
N ARG A 701 -3.76 4.28 45.33
CA ARG A 701 -2.33 4.64 45.46
C ARG A 701 -1.74 5.31 44.21
N LEU A 702 -2.51 5.38 43.12
CA LEU A 702 -2.12 6.00 41.85
C LEU A 702 -2.85 7.34 41.66
N SER A 703 -2.27 8.25 40.88
CA SER A 703 -2.96 9.49 40.51
C SER A 703 -4.27 9.18 39.78
N PRO A 704 -5.33 10.01 39.90
CA PRO A 704 -6.65 9.70 39.34
C PRO A 704 -6.63 9.37 37.85
N TRP A 705 -5.78 10.07 37.08
CA TRP A 705 -5.62 9.81 35.65
C TRP A 705 -4.98 8.45 35.39
N ILE A 706 -3.86 8.14 36.05
CA ILE A 706 -3.13 6.87 35.89
C ILE A 706 -4.03 5.72 36.33
N HIS A 707 -4.68 5.85 37.49
CA HIS A 707 -5.63 4.88 38.04
C HIS A 707 -6.71 4.48 37.03
N ASN A 708 -7.41 5.47 36.48
CA ASN A 708 -8.48 5.24 35.52
C ASN A 708 -7.95 4.68 34.19
N LYS A 709 -6.74 5.09 33.77
CA LYS A 709 -6.09 4.55 32.57
C LYS A 709 -5.63 3.11 32.75
N THR A 710 -5.13 2.74 33.93
CA THR A 710 -4.81 1.36 34.30
C THR A 710 -6.05 0.49 34.15
N ILE A 711 -7.18 0.89 34.76
CA ILE A 711 -8.45 0.16 34.65
C ILE A 711 -8.90 0.04 33.20
N GLN A 712 -8.83 1.13 32.43
CA GLN A 712 -9.17 1.09 31.01
C GLN A 712 -8.33 0.04 30.27
N LYS A 713 -7.01 0.07 30.43
CA LYS A 713 -6.08 -0.82 29.72
C LYS A 713 -6.19 -2.28 30.17
N ALA A 714 -6.41 -2.51 31.45
CA ALA A 714 -6.72 -3.81 32.01
C ALA A 714 -8.01 -4.39 31.38
N THR A 715 -9.08 -3.59 31.31
CA THR A 715 -10.37 -4.07 30.78
C THR A 715 -10.41 -4.28 29.26
N GLU A 716 -9.53 -3.59 28.51
CA GLU A 716 -9.29 -3.82 27.08
C GLU A 716 -8.55 -5.16 26.82
N SER A 717 -7.82 -5.70 27.80
CA SER A 717 -7.07 -6.95 27.68
C SER A 717 -7.99 -8.18 27.64
N PHE A 718 -7.75 -9.11 26.71
CA PHE A 718 -8.42 -10.42 26.70
C PHE A 718 -7.91 -11.39 27.78
N ARG A 719 -6.80 -11.05 28.46
CA ARG A 719 -6.18 -11.88 29.52
C ARG A 719 -6.80 -11.68 30.90
N ILE A 720 -7.70 -10.72 31.05
CA ILE A 720 -8.49 -10.49 32.26
C ILE A 720 -9.89 -11.03 32.00
N ASP A 721 -10.44 -11.80 32.93
CA ASP A 721 -11.76 -12.40 32.77
C ASP A 721 -12.89 -11.35 32.89
N PRO A 722 -14.10 -11.65 32.36
CA PRO A 722 -15.21 -10.70 32.36
C PRO A 722 -15.65 -10.24 33.77
N GLU A 723 -15.56 -11.09 34.79
CA GLU A 723 -15.99 -10.75 36.16
C GLU A 723 -15.00 -9.78 36.81
N GLN A 724 -13.71 -10.04 36.68
CA GLN A 724 -12.64 -9.13 37.07
C GLN A 724 -12.76 -7.78 36.35
N LYS A 725 -13.16 -7.75 35.07
CA LYS A 725 -13.40 -6.47 34.37
C LYS A 725 -14.53 -5.66 34.97
N VAL A 726 -15.61 -6.31 35.41
CA VAL A 726 -16.73 -5.63 36.09
C VAL A 726 -16.25 -5.05 37.41
N PHE A 727 -15.49 -5.84 38.19
CA PHE A 727 -14.89 -5.37 39.44
C PHE A 727 -13.93 -4.20 39.24
N LEU A 728 -12.97 -4.30 38.31
CA LEU A 728 -12.04 -3.21 38.03
C LEU A 728 -12.75 -1.92 37.61
N ARG A 729 -13.88 -2.01 36.88
CA ARG A 729 -14.68 -0.84 36.51
C ARG A 729 -15.35 -0.17 37.70
N SER A 730 -15.70 -0.91 38.75
CA SER A 730 -16.29 -0.33 39.96
C SER A 730 -15.27 0.49 40.76
N LEU A 731 -13.97 0.21 40.61
CA LEU A 731 -12.88 0.93 41.27
C LEU A 731 -12.49 2.26 40.58
N ARG A 732 -13.19 2.68 39.51
CA ARG A 732 -12.85 3.94 38.83
C ARG A 732 -13.06 5.15 39.74
N VAL A 733 -12.08 6.06 39.74
CA VAL A 733 -12.16 7.34 40.45
C VAL A 733 -12.97 8.31 39.58
N LYS A 734 -13.96 8.97 40.18
CA LYS A 734 -14.83 9.94 39.47
C LYS A 734 -14.15 11.29 39.30
#